data_AF-Q8NCI6-F1
#
_entry.id   AF-Q8NCI6-F1
#
_cell.length_a   1.000
_cell.length_b   1.000
_cell.length_c   1.000
_cell.angle_alpha   90.00
_cell.angle_beta   90.00
_cell.angle_gamma   90.00
#
_symmetry.space_group_name_H-M   'P 1'
#
loop_
_entity.id
_entity.type
_entity.pdbx_description
1 polymer ?
#
loop_
_entity_poly.entity_id
_entity_poly.type
_entity_poly.pdbx_seq_one_letter_code
_entity_poly.pdbx_strand_id
1 'polypeptide(L)'
;MKSPPLLSPCLSWKRMAGIFFLPFISSGFAPRFKQEENFMLGRAHPSQPRFNWSHLTPLELKNRSVGLGTESTGRGKPHFTLEGHKFLIFGGSIHYFRVPREYWRDRLLKLKACGFNTVTTYVPWNLHEPERGKFDFSGNLDLEAFVLMAAEIGLWVILRPGRYICSEMDLGGLPSWLLQDPRLLLRTTNKSFIEAVEKYFDHLIPRVIPLQYRQAGPVIAVQVENEYGSFNKDKTYMPYLHKALLRRGIVELLLTSDGEKHVLSGHTKGVLAAINLQKLHQDTFNQLHKVQRDKPLLIMEYWVGWFDRWGDKHHVKDAKEVEHAVSEFIKYEISFNVYMFHGGTNFGFMNGATYFGKHSGIVTSYDYDAVLTEAGDYTEKYLKLQKLFQSVSATPLPRVPKLPPKAVYPPVRPSLYLPLWDALSYLNEPVRSRQPVNMENLPINNGSGQSYGLVLYEKSICSGGRLRAHAHDVAQVFLDETMIGILNENNKDLHIPELRDCRYLRILVENQGRVNFSWQIQNEQKGITGSVSINNSSLEGFTIYSLEMKMSFFERLRSATWKPVPDSHQGPAFYCGTLKAGPSPKDTFLSLLNWNYGFVFINGRNLGRYWNIGPQKTLYLPGVWLHPEDNEVILFEKMMSGSDIKSTDKPTL
;
A
#
# COMPACT_ATOMS: atom_id res chain seq x y z
N MET A 1 20.41 -22.67 -54.57
CA MET A 1 21.78 -23.18 -54.73
C MET A 1 22.51 -23.02 -53.40
N LYS A 2 22.93 -24.16 -52.81
CA LYS A 2 23.80 -24.40 -51.63
C LYS A 2 23.51 -23.63 -50.33
N SER A 3 23.34 -24.17 -49.14
CA SER A 3 23.10 -25.50 -48.52
C SER A 3 22.80 -25.18 -47.01
N PRO A 4 22.11 -26.05 -46.26
CA PRO A 4 21.23 -25.67 -45.14
C PRO A 4 21.70 -26.22 -43.74
N PRO A 5 20.83 -26.79 -42.87
CA PRO A 5 20.29 -26.28 -41.58
C PRO A 5 20.77 -27.11 -40.35
N LEU A 6 20.19 -26.92 -39.14
CA LEU A 6 19.97 -27.91 -38.02
C LEU A 6 19.52 -27.13 -36.75
N LEU A 7 18.25 -27.19 -36.30
CA LEU A 7 17.56 -28.18 -35.43
C LEU A 7 17.82 -28.06 -33.89
N SER A 8 16.69 -27.89 -33.18
CA SER A 8 16.34 -28.00 -31.73
C SER A 8 16.90 -29.26 -31.01
N PRO A 9 16.77 -29.48 -29.65
CA PRO A 9 15.54 -29.34 -28.83
C PRO A 9 15.67 -29.04 -27.30
N CYS A 10 14.50 -28.94 -26.66
CA CYS A 10 14.24 -28.87 -25.20
C CYS A 10 14.76 -30.09 -24.41
N LEU A 11 15.16 -29.89 -23.13
CA LEU A 11 15.00 -30.86 -22.03
C LEU A 11 15.30 -30.23 -20.64
N SER A 12 14.43 -30.53 -19.69
CA SER A 12 14.48 -30.22 -18.25
C SER A 12 15.39 -31.19 -17.50
N TRP A 13 16.10 -30.75 -16.45
CA TRP A 13 16.37 -31.57 -15.26
C TRP A 13 16.96 -30.84 -14.04
N LYS A 14 16.56 -31.35 -12.87
CA LYS A 14 17.02 -31.02 -11.51
C LYS A 14 18.34 -31.76 -11.19
N ARG A 15 19.04 -31.23 -10.17
CA ARG A 15 20.00 -31.86 -9.22
C ARG A 15 21.47 -32.04 -9.65
N MET A 16 22.36 -31.69 -8.70
CA MET A 16 23.61 -32.33 -8.21
C MET A 16 24.64 -31.22 -7.90
N ALA A 17 24.94 -30.85 -6.64
CA ALA A 17 25.67 -31.56 -5.58
C ALA A 17 27.18 -31.72 -5.83
N GLY A 18 27.98 -31.09 -4.96
CA GLY A 18 29.30 -31.54 -4.51
C GLY A 18 30.53 -31.02 -5.27
N ILE A 19 31.50 -30.46 -4.54
CA ILE A 19 32.90 -30.94 -4.45
C ILE A 19 33.65 -30.14 -3.36
N PHE A 20 34.25 -30.91 -2.44
CA PHE A 20 35.19 -30.57 -1.36
C PHE A 20 36.60 -30.23 -1.91
N PHE A 21 37.47 -29.56 -1.12
CA PHE A 21 38.93 -29.80 -0.92
C PHE A 21 39.49 -28.63 -0.06
N LEU A 22 39.64 -28.78 1.27
CA LEU A 22 40.82 -29.19 2.08
C LEU A 22 41.87 -28.07 2.36
N PRO A 23 42.46 -28.02 3.58
CA PRO A 23 43.03 -26.82 4.22
C PRO A 23 44.57 -26.78 4.23
N PHE A 24 45.15 -25.61 4.49
CA PHE A 24 46.52 -25.51 5.02
C PHE A 24 46.70 -24.32 5.98
N ILE A 25 47.57 -24.56 6.94
CA ILE A 25 47.86 -23.89 8.22
C ILE A 25 48.99 -22.86 8.05
N SER A 26 48.92 -21.70 8.71
CA SER A 26 50.05 -21.15 9.53
C SER A 26 49.68 -19.88 10.32
N SER A 27 49.54 -20.07 11.64
CA SER A 27 50.04 -19.27 12.78
C SER A 27 50.23 -17.74 12.70
N GLY A 28 49.63 -17.06 13.69
CA GLY A 28 50.08 -15.76 14.21
C GLY A 28 49.21 -15.26 15.39
N PHE A 29 49.65 -15.51 16.63
CA PHE A 29 49.45 -14.79 17.92
C PHE A 29 48.43 -13.62 17.97
N ALA A 30 47.57 -13.35 18.97
CA ALA A 30 47.23 -13.75 20.34
C ALA A 30 46.02 -12.84 20.80
N PRO A 31 45.44 -12.85 22.02
CA PRO A 31 45.18 -13.87 23.03
C PRO A 31 43.66 -14.16 23.25
N ARG A 32 43.37 -15.21 24.03
CA ARG A 32 42.05 -15.73 24.41
C ARG A 32 41.12 -14.71 25.07
N PHE A 33 39.91 -14.53 24.51
CA PHE A 33 38.71 -14.24 25.28
C PHE A 33 37.67 -15.33 25.01
N LYS A 34 37.56 -16.29 25.94
CA LYS A 34 36.36 -17.12 26.07
C LYS A 34 35.28 -16.20 26.63
N GLN A 35 34.31 -15.78 25.82
CA GLN A 35 33.10 -15.14 26.32
C GLN A 35 31.90 -15.93 25.81
N GLU A 36 31.09 -16.36 26.76
CA GLU A 36 29.95 -17.25 26.64
C GLU A 36 28.87 -16.70 25.69
N GLU A 37 28.78 -17.24 24.47
CA GLU A 37 27.62 -17.05 23.58
C GLU A 37 26.53 -18.11 23.84
N ASN A 38 26.12 -18.27 25.12
CA ASN A 38 25.05 -19.17 25.54
C ASN A 38 23.84 -18.42 26.14
N PHE A 39 23.67 -17.12 25.84
CA PHE A 39 22.74 -16.25 26.56
C PHE A 39 21.60 -15.68 25.69
N MET A 40 20.80 -16.55 25.06
CA MET A 40 19.46 -16.15 24.58
C MET A 40 18.33 -17.16 24.90
N LEU A 41 18.66 -18.38 25.36
CA LEU A 41 17.67 -19.45 25.64
C LEU A 41 17.88 -20.18 26.99
N GLY A 42 18.66 -19.59 27.91
CA GLY A 42 18.99 -20.17 29.22
C GLY A 42 17.90 -20.01 30.27
N ARG A 43 17.56 -21.12 30.94
CA ARG A 43 16.49 -21.28 31.95
C ARG A 43 16.77 -20.52 33.26
N ALA A 44 16.20 -19.33 33.40
CA ALA A 44 15.77 -18.78 34.68
C ALA A 44 14.45 -18.02 34.41
N HIS A 45 13.44 -18.18 35.27
CA HIS A 45 12.17 -17.45 35.18
C HIS A 45 12.25 -16.20 36.06
N PRO A 46 12.76 -15.05 35.58
CA PRO A 46 12.53 -13.79 36.28
C PRO A 46 11.03 -13.48 36.23
N SER A 47 10.48 -12.90 37.31
CA SER A 47 9.12 -12.35 37.28
C SER A 47 9.00 -11.35 36.12
N GLN A 48 7.93 -11.42 35.34
CA GLN A 48 7.73 -10.52 34.19
C GLN A 48 7.73 -9.06 34.67
N PRO A 49 8.50 -8.16 34.01
CA PRO A 49 8.52 -6.75 34.37
C PRO A 49 7.12 -6.13 34.22
N ARG A 50 6.73 -5.30 35.19
CA ARG A 50 5.52 -4.47 35.10
C ARG A 50 5.92 -3.05 34.69
N PHE A 51 5.31 -2.54 33.63
CA PHE A 51 5.63 -1.22 33.08
C PHE A 51 4.62 -0.16 33.55
N ASN A 52 5.12 1.01 33.96
CA ASN A 52 4.29 2.19 34.22
C ASN A 52 4.73 3.36 33.33
N TRP A 53 3.93 3.66 32.30
CA TRP A 53 4.15 4.80 31.40
C TRP A 53 3.06 5.87 31.51
N SER A 54 2.27 5.87 32.58
CA SER A 54 1.19 6.87 32.73
C SER A 54 1.72 8.31 32.72
N HIS A 55 2.95 8.52 33.19
CA HIS A 55 3.65 9.81 33.19
C HIS A 55 4.42 10.10 31.88
N LEU A 56 4.62 9.10 31.02
CA LEU A 56 5.35 9.23 29.75
C LEU A 56 4.37 9.32 28.56
N THR A 57 3.43 10.27 28.64
CA THR A 57 2.49 10.53 27.54
C THR A 57 2.73 11.93 26.96
N PRO A 58 2.30 12.18 25.70
CA PRO A 58 2.39 13.49 25.07
C PRO A 58 1.80 14.64 25.89
N LEU A 59 0.78 14.41 26.72
CA LEU A 59 0.14 15.47 27.51
C LEU A 59 0.81 15.67 28.88
N GLU A 60 1.26 14.60 29.53
CA GLU A 60 1.86 14.64 30.88
C GLU A 60 3.31 15.09 30.87
N LEU A 61 4.09 14.68 29.87
CA LEU A 61 5.51 14.99 29.81
C LEU A 61 5.72 16.42 29.32
N LYS A 62 5.91 17.38 30.24
CA LYS A 62 6.07 18.81 29.90
C LYS A 62 7.49 19.18 29.49
N ASN A 63 8.51 18.57 30.10
CA ASN A 63 9.89 18.78 29.68
C ASN A 63 10.17 18.00 28.39
N ARG A 64 10.80 18.65 27.40
CA ARG A 64 11.03 18.13 26.04
C ARG A 64 12.47 18.32 25.59
N SER A 65 13.40 18.21 26.52
CA SER A 65 14.82 18.47 26.27
C SER A 65 15.51 17.28 25.61
N VAL A 66 15.26 16.07 26.13
CA VAL A 66 15.83 14.83 25.63
C VAL A 66 14.70 13.95 25.09
N GLY A 67 14.62 13.86 23.76
CA GLY A 67 13.66 13.00 23.06
C GLY A 67 13.98 11.51 23.23
N LEU A 68 13.55 10.69 22.27
CA LEU A 68 13.86 9.26 22.30
C LEU A 68 15.38 9.05 22.12
N GLY A 69 16.02 8.51 23.16
CA GLY A 69 17.44 8.20 23.20
C GLY A 69 17.72 6.70 23.23
N THR A 70 18.99 6.35 23.10
CA THR A 70 19.49 4.99 23.28
C THR A 70 20.57 4.99 24.35
N GLU A 71 20.45 4.15 25.36
CA GLU A 71 21.44 4.02 26.42
C GLU A 71 21.97 2.59 26.50
N SER A 72 23.27 2.47 26.74
CA SER A 72 23.96 1.21 27.01
C SER A 72 24.77 1.38 28.28
N THR A 73 24.30 0.80 29.38
CA THR A 73 25.12 0.69 30.59
C THR A 73 26.04 -0.50 30.39
N GLY A 74 27.35 -0.37 30.62
CA GLY A 74 28.32 -1.45 30.34
C GLY A 74 28.08 -2.79 31.05
N ARG A 75 27.02 -2.91 31.87
CA ARG A 75 26.59 -4.13 32.58
C ARG A 75 25.16 -4.58 32.22
N GLY A 76 24.41 -3.85 31.40
CA GLY A 76 23.00 -4.11 31.08
C GLY A 76 22.72 -4.20 29.59
N LYS A 77 21.52 -4.67 29.23
CA LYS A 77 21.06 -4.64 27.83
C LYS A 77 20.81 -3.19 27.40
N PRO A 78 21.22 -2.80 26.17
CA PRO A 78 20.86 -1.50 25.62
C PRO A 78 19.35 -1.31 25.60
N HIS A 79 18.86 -0.13 25.94
CA HIS A 79 17.44 0.20 26.02
C HIS A 79 17.16 1.60 25.47
N PHE A 80 15.89 1.86 25.14
CA PHE A 80 15.45 3.22 24.81
C PHE A 80 15.19 4.02 26.09
N THR A 81 15.39 5.32 26.00
CA THR A 81 14.97 6.29 27.01
C THR A 81 14.12 7.39 26.39
N LEU A 82 13.17 7.93 27.15
CA LEU A 82 12.38 9.10 26.76
C LEU A 82 12.41 10.07 27.94
N GLU A 83 13.02 11.24 27.76
CA GLU A 83 13.41 12.13 28.87
C GLU A 83 14.18 11.40 29.98
N GLY A 84 15.16 10.57 29.59
CA GLY A 84 15.98 9.78 30.53
C GLY A 84 15.27 8.60 31.22
N HIS A 85 13.94 8.49 31.10
CA HIS A 85 13.21 7.35 31.64
C HIS A 85 13.27 6.17 30.67
N LYS A 86 13.59 4.97 31.19
CA LYS A 86 13.55 3.73 30.40
C LYS A 86 12.18 3.57 29.72
N PHE A 87 12.21 3.42 28.41
CA PHE A 87 11.01 3.35 27.57
C PHE A 87 11.07 2.09 26.69
N LEU A 88 9.94 1.43 26.52
CA LEU A 88 9.79 0.30 25.59
C LEU A 88 8.68 0.66 24.62
N ILE A 89 8.96 0.63 23.32
CA ILE A 89 7.99 1.03 22.31
C ILE A 89 7.07 -0.15 22.06
N PHE A 90 5.78 0.03 22.39
CA PHE A 90 4.69 -0.84 21.95
C PHE A 90 3.95 -0.08 20.85
N GLY A 91 4.41 -0.29 19.61
CA GLY A 91 3.92 0.34 18.40
C GLY A 91 2.81 -0.46 17.71
N GLY A 92 1.84 0.22 17.12
CA GLY A 92 0.90 -0.37 16.16
C GLY A 92 0.75 0.50 14.92
N SER A 93 0.88 -0.11 13.74
CA SER A 93 0.70 0.60 12.47
C SER A 93 -0.77 0.85 12.15
N ILE A 94 -1.12 2.12 11.90
CA ILE A 94 -2.42 2.56 11.38
C ILE A 94 -2.14 3.61 10.29
N HIS A 95 -2.68 3.41 9.09
CA HIS A 95 -2.50 4.34 7.97
C HIS A 95 -3.71 5.25 7.83
N TYR A 96 -3.54 6.55 8.12
CA TYR A 96 -4.64 7.53 8.07
C TYR A 96 -5.32 7.59 6.70
N PHE A 97 -4.57 7.39 5.60
CA PHE A 97 -5.09 7.40 4.23
C PHE A 97 -5.95 6.18 3.87
N ARG A 98 -5.97 5.12 4.69
CA ARG A 98 -6.81 3.90 4.50
C ARG A 98 -8.05 3.87 5.40
N VAL A 99 -8.22 4.88 6.25
CA VAL A 99 -9.32 4.97 7.22
C VAL A 99 -10.03 6.30 7.00
N PRO A 100 -11.38 6.34 6.89
CA PRO A 100 -12.10 7.61 6.86
C PRO A 100 -11.76 8.48 8.08
N ARG A 101 -11.54 9.79 7.86
CA ARG A 101 -11.13 10.76 8.88
C ARG A 101 -11.99 10.69 10.14
N GLU A 102 -13.29 10.55 9.95
CA GLU A 102 -14.30 10.46 11.00
C GLU A 102 -14.08 9.27 11.94
N TYR A 103 -13.35 8.24 11.47
CA TYR A 103 -13.04 7.03 12.22
C TYR A 103 -11.63 7.00 12.82
N TRP A 104 -10.75 7.96 12.51
CA TRP A 104 -9.38 8.00 13.06
C TRP A 104 -9.37 7.92 14.59
N ARG A 105 -10.22 8.71 15.26
CA ARG A 105 -10.30 8.72 16.73
C ARG A 105 -10.68 7.35 17.28
N ASP A 106 -11.65 6.68 16.67
CA ASP A 106 -12.07 5.33 17.10
C ASP A 106 -10.91 4.33 17.00
N ARG A 107 -10.20 4.30 15.86
CA ARG A 107 -9.09 3.35 15.65
C ARG A 107 -7.93 3.61 16.62
N LEU A 108 -7.58 4.88 16.85
CA LEU A 108 -6.53 5.28 17.79
C LEU A 108 -6.92 4.99 19.26
N LEU A 109 -8.18 5.21 19.65
CA LEU A 109 -8.67 4.85 20.98
C LEU A 109 -8.59 3.34 21.20
N LYS A 110 -8.93 2.52 20.19
CA LYS A 110 -8.81 1.06 20.25
C LYS A 110 -7.36 0.61 20.38
N LEU A 111 -6.42 1.25 19.68
CA LEU A 111 -4.97 1.04 19.82
C LEU A 111 -4.52 1.30 21.26
N LYS A 112 -4.87 2.46 21.81
CA LYS A 112 -4.55 2.85 23.18
C LYS A 112 -5.16 1.92 24.23
N ALA A 113 -6.44 1.56 24.08
CA ALA A 113 -7.16 0.67 24.99
C ALA A 113 -6.66 -0.79 24.93
N CYS A 114 -6.03 -1.21 23.82
CA CYS A 114 -5.39 -2.51 23.74
C CYS A 114 -4.13 -2.57 24.61
N GLY A 115 -3.39 -1.46 24.76
CA GLY A 115 -2.19 -1.36 25.59
C GLY A 115 -0.96 -0.81 24.86
N PHE A 116 -1.11 -0.42 23.59
CA PHE A 116 -0.03 0.23 22.84
C PHE A 116 0.20 1.67 23.34
N ASN A 117 1.45 2.11 23.25
CA ASN A 117 1.88 3.45 23.66
C ASN A 117 2.29 4.34 22.48
N THR A 118 2.42 3.76 21.28
CA THR A 118 2.94 4.43 20.09
C THR A 118 2.12 4.01 18.88
N VAL A 119 1.77 4.96 18.00
CA VAL A 119 1.23 4.69 16.67
C VAL A 119 2.31 4.92 15.63
N THR A 120 2.35 4.07 14.61
CA THR A 120 3.25 4.22 13.47
C THR A 120 2.44 4.48 12.21
N THR A 121 2.83 5.44 11.38
CA THR A 121 2.17 5.67 10.08
C THR A 121 3.16 6.05 9.00
N TYR A 122 2.90 5.57 7.79
CA TYR A 122 3.52 6.06 6.56
C TYR A 122 2.91 7.37 6.09
N VAL A 123 3.61 8.08 5.18
CA VAL A 123 3.10 9.24 4.44
C VAL A 123 3.14 8.96 2.93
N PRO A 124 1.99 8.83 2.25
CA PRO A 124 1.91 8.43 0.84
C PRO A 124 2.13 9.62 -0.10
N TRP A 125 3.34 9.75 -0.65
CA TRP A 125 3.71 10.88 -1.50
C TRP A 125 2.75 11.07 -2.67
N ASN A 126 2.38 10.00 -3.38
CA ASN A 126 1.45 10.05 -4.51
C ASN A 126 0.05 10.59 -4.20
N LEU A 127 -0.43 10.47 -2.95
CA LEU A 127 -1.70 11.07 -2.56
C LEU A 127 -1.53 12.52 -2.13
N HIS A 128 -0.39 12.86 -1.52
CA HIS A 128 -0.08 14.23 -1.13
C HIS A 128 0.36 15.09 -2.30
N GLU A 129 0.92 14.55 -3.37
CA GLU A 129 1.33 15.27 -4.59
C GLU A 129 0.85 14.52 -5.85
N PRO A 130 -0.47 14.43 -6.07
CA PRO A 130 -1.04 13.70 -7.21
C PRO A 130 -0.65 14.34 -8.55
N GLU A 131 -0.49 15.67 -8.56
CA GLU A 131 0.06 16.45 -9.65
C GLU A 131 1.33 17.15 -9.18
N ARG A 132 2.35 17.22 -10.04
CA ARG A 132 3.63 17.84 -9.71
C ARG A 132 3.44 19.28 -9.21
N GLY A 133 3.94 19.56 -8.01
CA GLY A 133 3.85 20.85 -7.34
C GLY A 133 2.51 21.17 -6.68
N LYS A 134 1.50 20.30 -6.78
CA LYS A 134 0.19 20.49 -6.13
C LYS A 134 0.06 19.55 -4.94
N PHE A 135 0.17 20.14 -3.75
CA PHE A 135 0.12 19.38 -2.52
C PHE A 135 -1.26 19.39 -1.86
N ASP A 136 -1.72 18.23 -1.37
CA ASP A 136 -2.96 18.08 -0.59
C ASP A 136 -2.66 17.51 0.81
N PHE A 137 -3.09 18.26 1.83
CA PHE A 137 -3.04 17.88 3.24
C PHE A 137 -4.40 18.15 3.91
N SER A 138 -5.49 18.00 3.16
CA SER A 138 -6.86 18.23 3.63
C SER A 138 -7.64 16.92 3.80
N GLY A 139 -8.78 16.98 4.50
CA GLY A 139 -9.69 15.85 4.64
C GLY A 139 -9.00 14.57 5.16
N ASN A 140 -9.01 13.52 4.35
CA ASN A 140 -8.39 12.23 4.70
C ASN A 140 -6.85 12.22 4.57
N LEU A 141 -6.26 13.29 4.05
CA LEU A 141 -4.81 13.47 3.88
C LEU A 141 -4.24 14.50 4.86
N ASP A 142 -5.02 14.99 5.81
CA ASP A 142 -4.53 15.90 6.84
C ASP A 142 -3.74 15.13 7.91
N LEU A 143 -2.45 14.97 7.62
CA LEU A 143 -1.45 14.31 8.45
C LEU A 143 -1.31 14.98 9.82
N GLU A 144 -1.34 16.31 9.86
CA GLU A 144 -1.15 17.09 11.09
C GLU A 144 -2.27 16.78 12.09
N ALA A 145 -3.53 16.79 11.65
CA ALA A 145 -4.65 16.43 12.51
C ALA A 145 -4.61 14.98 12.99
N PHE A 146 -4.19 14.02 12.15
CA PHE A 146 -4.04 12.63 12.59
C PHE A 146 -2.98 12.49 13.69
N VAL A 147 -1.82 13.12 13.49
CA VAL A 147 -0.70 13.09 14.45
C VAL A 147 -1.07 13.78 15.76
N LEU A 148 -1.71 14.96 15.70
CA LEU A 148 -2.17 15.68 16.90
C LEU A 148 -3.27 14.90 17.64
N MET A 149 -4.18 14.23 16.93
CA MET A 149 -5.19 13.37 17.55
C MET A 149 -4.56 12.19 18.30
N ALA A 150 -3.47 11.60 17.78
CA ALA A 150 -2.71 10.59 18.50
C ALA A 150 -2.14 11.15 19.81
N ALA A 151 -1.62 12.39 19.78
CA ALA A 151 -1.13 13.09 20.97
C ALA A 151 -2.22 13.27 22.04
N GLU A 152 -3.41 13.73 21.64
CA GLU A 152 -4.57 13.93 22.52
C GLU A 152 -5.02 12.64 23.22
N ILE A 153 -4.90 11.51 22.52
CA ILE A 153 -5.25 10.17 23.06
C ILE A 153 -4.15 9.63 23.99
N GLY A 154 -2.96 10.24 23.97
CA GLY A 154 -1.81 9.82 24.77
C GLY A 154 -0.96 8.74 24.09
N LEU A 155 -0.82 8.82 22.76
CA LEU A 155 0.05 7.98 21.95
C LEU A 155 1.22 8.79 21.40
N TRP A 156 2.42 8.22 21.45
CA TRP A 156 3.57 8.73 20.69
C TRP A 156 3.45 8.36 19.20
N VAL A 157 4.21 9.04 18.35
CA VAL A 157 4.21 8.78 16.90
C VAL A 157 5.61 8.42 16.41
N ILE A 158 5.72 7.32 15.68
CA ILE A 158 6.86 7.07 14.79
C ILE A 158 6.40 7.38 13.37
N LEU A 159 6.97 8.43 12.78
CA LEU A 159 6.59 8.87 11.44
C LEU A 159 7.49 8.21 10.41
N ARG A 160 6.90 7.61 9.38
CA ARG A 160 7.63 6.98 8.27
C ARG A 160 7.33 7.76 6.98
N PRO A 161 7.98 8.92 6.77
CA PRO A 161 7.48 9.91 5.83
C PRO A 161 7.62 9.53 4.35
N GLY A 162 8.19 8.36 4.01
CA GLY A 162 8.55 7.95 2.65
C GLY A 162 10.00 8.29 2.27
N ARG A 163 10.38 8.44 1.00
CA ARG A 163 9.50 8.80 -0.13
C ARG A 163 8.72 7.60 -0.65
N TYR A 164 9.43 6.49 -0.76
CA TYR A 164 8.86 5.19 -0.99
C TYR A 164 8.47 4.56 0.35
N ILE A 165 7.27 4.00 0.42
CA ILE A 165 6.70 3.37 1.62
C ILE A 165 6.37 1.89 1.40
N CYS A 166 6.50 1.37 0.17
CA CYS A 166 5.98 0.06 -0.21
C CYS A 166 4.49 -0.06 0.13
N SER A 167 4.18 -0.60 1.32
CA SER A 167 2.88 -0.55 1.98
C SER A 167 1.75 -1.12 1.12
N GLU A 168 2.07 -2.02 0.18
CA GLU A 168 1.10 -2.61 -0.74
C GLU A 168 0.26 -1.58 -1.52
N MET A 169 0.85 -0.42 -1.80
CA MET A 169 0.19 0.74 -2.40
C MET A 169 0.74 1.04 -3.79
N ASP A 170 -0.03 1.67 -4.67
CA ASP A 170 0.40 2.01 -6.04
C ASP A 170 1.80 2.64 -6.05
N LEU A 171 2.72 2.01 -6.78
CA LEU A 171 4.13 2.40 -6.95
C LEU A 171 4.89 2.58 -5.62
N GLY A 172 4.46 1.89 -4.57
CA GLY A 172 5.05 2.03 -3.24
C GLY A 172 4.86 3.43 -2.65
N GLY A 173 3.79 4.14 -3.04
CA GLY A 173 3.49 5.51 -2.62
C GLY A 173 4.23 6.59 -3.41
N LEU A 174 5.02 6.25 -4.44
CA LEU A 174 5.68 7.22 -5.32
C LEU A 174 4.68 7.75 -6.36
N PRO A 175 4.68 9.06 -6.69
CA PRO A 175 3.80 9.61 -7.71
C PRO A 175 4.11 9.06 -9.12
N SER A 176 3.06 8.75 -9.89
CA SER A 176 3.21 8.17 -11.25
C SER A 176 3.93 9.09 -12.23
N TRP A 177 3.85 10.41 -12.04
CA TRP A 177 4.52 11.39 -12.90
C TRP A 177 6.06 11.27 -12.84
N LEU A 178 6.62 10.55 -11.86
CA LEU A 178 8.05 10.20 -11.85
C LEU A 178 8.43 9.22 -12.97
N LEU A 179 7.47 8.47 -13.51
CA LEU A 179 7.68 7.49 -14.58
C LEU A 179 7.58 8.11 -15.98
N GLN A 180 7.40 9.43 -16.10
CA GLN A 180 7.33 10.10 -17.41
C GLN A 180 8.61 9.93 -18.23
N ASP A 181 9.78 10.14 -17.60
CA ASP A 181 11.08 9.83 -18.20
C ASP A 181 11.49 8.40 -17.82
N PRO A 182 11.49 7.44 -18.75
CA PRO A 182 11.87 6.05 -18.47
C PRO A 182 13.35 5.88 -18.08
N ARG A 183 14.18 6.93 -18.20
CA ARG A 183 15.58 6.93 -17.77
C ARG A 183 15.75 7.38 -16.32
N LEU A 184 14.70 7.91 -15.69
CA LEU A 184 14.71 8.28 -14.27
C LEU A 184 14.77 7.02 -13.43
N LEU A 185 15.77 6.94 -12.55
CA LEU A 185 15.95 5.80 -11.64
C LEU A 185 15.39 6.13 -10.26
N LEU A 186 14.22 5.56 -9.93
CA LEU A 186 13.59 5.69 -8.63
C LEU A 186 14.49 5.13 -7.54
N ARG A 187 14.46 5.74 -6.35
CA ARG A 187 15.21 5.31 -5.14
C ARG A 187 16.73 5.24 -5.35
N THR A 188 17.28 6.21 -6.08
CA THR A 188 18.73 6.39 -6.28
C THR A 188 19.09 7.87 -6.16
N THR A 189 20.38 8.24 -6.25
CA THR A 189 20.82 9.63 -6.38
C THR A 189 20.76 10.14 -7.82
N ASN A 190 19.93 9.53 -8.68
CA ASN A 190 19.61 10.10 -9.98
C ASN A 190 19.09 11.53 -9.79
N LYS A 191 19.70 12.48 -10.53
CA LYS A 191 19.44 13.92 -10.37
C LYS A 191 17.95 14.27 -10.43
N SER A 192 17.22 13.77 -11.42
CA SER A 192 15.80 14.08 -11.62
C SER A 192 14.92 13.52 -10.50
N PHE A 193 15.27 12.35 -9.97
CA PHE A 193 14.57 11.79 -8.81
C PHE A 193 14.87 12.59 -7.54
N ILE A 194 16.13 12.95 -7.29
CA ILE A 194 16.52 13.75 -6.12
C ILE A 194 15.90 15.14 -6.13
N GLU A 195 15.85 15.82 -7.27
CA GLU A 195 15.18 17.13 -7.39
C GLU A 195 13.68 17.04 -7.03
N ALA A 196 13.02 15.93 -7.37
CA ALA A 196 11.63 15.69 -6.96
C ALA A 196 11.51 15.40 -5.46
N VAL A 197 12.41 14.58 -4.92
CA VAL A 197 12.48 14.25 -3.48
C VAL A 197 12.70 15.52 -2.65
N GLU A 198 13.60 16.41 -3.08
CA GLU A 198 13.88 17.67 -2.40
C GLU A 198 12.64 18.55 -2.34
N LYS A 199 11.92 18.75 -3.46
CA LYS A 199 10.67 19.53 -3.50
C LYS A 199 9.60 18.97 -2.57
N TYR A 200 9.40 17.65 -2.58
CA TYR A 200 8.44 17.04 -1.67
C TYR A 200 8.86 17.21 -0.21
N PHE A 201 10.14 17.03 0.11
CA PHE A 201 10.62 17.28 1.47
C PHE A 201 10.53 18.75 1.89
N ASP A 202 10.77 19.69 0.99
CA ASP A 202 10.60 21.13 1.24
C ASP A 202 9.15 21.50 1.54
N HIS A 203 8.19 20.66 1.14
CA HIS A 203 6.77 20.84 1.47
C HIS A 203 6.33 20.06 2.71
N LEU A 204 6.75 18.80 2.85
CA LEU A 204 6.34 17.93 3.95
C LEU A 204 7.04 18.28 5.26
N ILE A 205 8.37 18.44 5.26
CA ILE A 205 9.14 18.56 6.50
C ILE A 205 8.74 19.80 7.30
N PRO A 206 8.49 20.99 6.71
CA PRO A 206 7.97 22.12 7.47
C PRO A 206 6.70 21.85 8.27
N ARG A 207 5.81 20.96 7.79
CA ARG A 207 4.60 20.52 8.52
C ARG A 207 4.93 19.52 9.64
N VAL A 208 5.99 18.74 9.49
CA VAL A 208 6.46 17.78 10.50
C VAL A 208 7.23 18.49 11.63
N ILE A 209 7.92 19.60 11.34
CA ILE A 209 8.71 20.35 12.34
C ILE A 209 7.94 20.61 13.64
N PRO A 210 6.74 21.21 13.64
CA PRO A 210 5.99 21.48 14.88
C PRO A 210 5.46 20.21 15.57
N LEU A 211 5.47 19.06 14.89
CA LEU A 211 5.00 17.79 15.44
C LEU A 211 6.12 16.99 16.13
N GLN A 212 7.37 17.42 16.02
CA GLN A 212 8.52 16.78 16.66
C GLN A 212 8.44 16.89 18.19
N TYR A 213 8.91 15.87 18.89
CA TYR A 213 8.95 15.83 20.35
C TYR A 213 9.59 17.07 20.97
N ARG A 214 10.74 17.51 20.45
CA ARG A 214 11.46 18.72 20.90
C ARG A 214 10.70 20.02 20.64
N GLN A 215 9.70 20.00 19.76
CA GLN A 215 8.78 21.09 19.49
C GLN A 215 7.43 20.90 20.21
N ALA A 216 7.42 20.09 21.27
CA ALA A 216 6.25 19.71 22.07
C ALA A 216 5.19 18.85 21.33
N GLY A 217 5.50 18.35 20.15
CA GLY A 217 4.66 17.39 19.43
C GLY A 217 4.86 15.93 19.88
N PRO A 218 4.12 14.98 19.28
CA PRO A 218 4.17 13.56 19.66
C PRO A 218 5.17 12.73 18.84
N VAL A 219 5.82 13.27 17.81
CA VAL A 219 6.74 12.49 16.95
C VAL A 219 8.06 12.27 17.67
N ILE A 220 8.34 11.02 18.05
CA ILE A 220 9.54 10.62 18.81
C ILE A 220 10.65 10.01 17.94
N ALA A 221 10.31 9.55 16.73
CA ALA A 221 11.28 9.04 15.77
C ALA A 221 10.77 9.22 14.33
N VAL A 222 11.71 9.32 13.39
CA VAL A 222 11.43 9.47 11.96
C VAL A 222 12.24 8.45 11.15
N GLN A 223 11.59 7.68 10.30
CA GLN A 223 12.28 6.74 9.42
C GLN A 223 12.86 7.41 8.18
N VAL A 224 14.10 7.07 7.82
CA VAL A 224 14.83 7.70 6.70
C VAL A 224 14.34 7.23 5.33
N GLU A 225 14.18 5.92 5.17
CA GLU A 225 13.69 5.24 3.96
C GLU A 225 13.12 3.87 4.38
N ASN A 226 12.44 3.17 3.49
CA ASN A 226 11.79 1.90 3.76
C ASN A 226 12.46 0.69 3.09
N GLU A 227 13.00 -0.23 3.89
CA GLU A 227 13.56 -1.52 3.45
C GLU A 227 14.54 -1.40 2.28
N TYR A 228 15.37 -0.35 2.30
CA TYR A 228 16.29 -0.08 1.21
C TYR A 228 17.28 -1.22 0.98
N GLY A 229 17.61 -2.01 1.99
CA GLY A 229 18.50 -3.16 1.89
C GLY A 229 17.98 -4.27 0.95
N SER A 230 16.66 -4.34 0.75
CA SER A 230 16.02 -5.25 -0.23
C SER A 230 16.15 -4.73 -1.67
N PHE A 231 16.39 -3.43 -1.84
CA PHE A 231 16.56 -2.76 -3.13
C PHE A 231 18.05 -2.58 -3.46
N ASN A 232 18.77 -1.82 -2.63
CA ASN A 232 20.22 -1.66 -2.55
C ASN A 232 20.94 -1.52 -3.90
N LYS A 233 20.56 -0.52 -4.71
CA LYS A 233 21.15 -0.26 -6.03
C LYS A 233 22.09 0.94 -6.07
N ASP A 234 22.04 1.79 -5.05
CA ASP A 234 22.86 2.98 -4.92
C ASP A 234 23.30 3.18 -3.47
N LYS A 235 24.61 3.10 -3.23
CA LYS A 235 25.20 3.22 -1.88
C LYS A 235 25.23 4.65 -1.35
N THR A 236 25.06 5.65 -2.21
CA THR A 236 25.12 7.07 -1.84
C THR A 236 23.75 7.63 -1.44
N TYR A 237 22.68 6.92 -1.80
CA TYR A 237 21.30 7.35 -1.58
C TYR A 237 20.92 7.47 -0.10
N MET A 238 21.16 6.43 0.71
CA MET A 238 20.81 6.46 2.14
C MET A 238 21.56 7.55 2.92
N PRO A 239 22.89 7.74 2.75
CA PRO A 239 23.60 8.88 3.32
C PRO A 239 23.06 10.23 2.87
N TYR A 240 22.64 10.36 1.61
CA TYR A 240 22.04 11.58 1.08
C TYR A 240 20.70 11.90 1.80
N LEU A 241 19.78 10.92 1.88
CA LEU A 241 18.49 11.11 2.54
C LEU A 241 18.64 11.46 4.03
N HIS A 242 19.55 10.78 4.73
CA HIS A 242 19.86 11.08 6.12
C HIS A 242 20.24 12.58 6.28
N LYS A 243 21.18 13.07 5.46
CA LYS A 243 21.56 14.49 5.48
C LYS A 243 20.41 15.42 5.09
N ALA A 244 19.59 15.03 4.12
CA ALA A 244 18.47 15.83 3.64
C ALA A 244 17.41 16.06 4.73
N LEU A 245 17.13 15.06 5.56
CA LEU A 245 16.22 15.19 6.71
C LEU A 245 16.79 16.09 7.80
N LEU A 246 18.05 15.87 8.19
CA LEU A 246 18.72 16.70 9.22
C LEU A 246 18.78 18.17 8.81
N ARG A 247 19.14 18.46 7.54
CA ARG A 247 19.22 19.83 7.01
C ARG A 247 17.88 20.58 7.02
N ARG A 248 16.77 19.85 6.99
CA ARG A 248 15.41 20.41 7.03
C ARG A 248 14.82 20.48 8.43
N GLY A 249 15.63 20.20 9.46
CA GLY A 249 15.24 20.40 10.85
C GLY A 249 14.61 19.17 11.52
N ILE A 250 14.75 17.98 10.95
CA ILE A 250 14.45 16.75 11.71
C ILE A 250 15.54 16.53 12.76
N VAL A 251 15.15 16.59 14.03
CA VAL A 251 16.05 16.51 15.21
C VAL A 251 15.79 15.28 16.07
N GLU A 252 14.70 14.56 15.82
CA GLU A 252 14.33 13.34 16.53
C GLU A 252 15.16 12.13 16.09
N LEU A 253 15.02 11.02 16.82
CA LEU A 253 15.73 9.78 16.49
C LEU A 253 15.42 9.35 15.06
N LEU A 254 16.46 9.29 14.23
CA LEU A 254 16.36 8.71 12.90
C LEU A 254 16.54 7.20 12.96
N LEU A 255 15.74 6.47 12.18
CA LEU A 255 15.86 5.03 12.02
C LEU A 255 15.76 4.55 10.57
N THR A 256 16.30 3.36 10.28
CA THR A 256 16.01 2.55 9.09
C THR A 256 15.34 1.25 9.52
N SER A 257 14.68 0.56 8.60
CA SER A 257 14.15 -0.78 8.86
C SER A 257 14.35 -1.69 7.66
N ASP A 258 14.80 -2.92 7.90
CA ASP A 258 15.08 -3.90 6.85
C ASP A 258 14.81 -5.31 7.35
N GLY A 259 14.53 -6.25 6.44
CA GLY A 259 14.52 -7.67 6.78
C GLY A 259 15.89 -8.17 7.28
N GLU A 260 15.91 -9.26 8.03
CA GLU A 260 17.11 -9.85 8.64
C GLU A 260 18.31 -9.96 7.67
N LYS A 261 18.06 -10.44 6.45
CA LYS A 261 19.08 -10.67 5.42
C LYS A 261 19.54 -9.38 4.73
N HIS A 262 18.84 -8.28 4.94
CA HIS A 262 18.98 -7.02 4.21
C HIS A 262 19.48 -5.86 5.09
N VAL A 263 19.52 -6.02 6.41
CA VAL A 263 19.97 -4.96 7.33
C VAL A 263 21.40 -4.50 7.05
N LEU A 264 22.29 -5.41 6.63
CA LEU A 264 23.68 -5.06 6.26
C LEU A 264 23.76 -4.15 5.04
N SER A 265 22.78 -4.18 4.14
CA SER A 265 22.72 -3.34 2.95
C SER A 265 21.83 -2.10 3.10
N GLY A 266 20.89 -2.09 4.04
CA GLY A 266 19.94 -0.99 4.22
C GLY A 266 20.30 0.03 5.30
N HIS A 267 21.15 -0.35 6.27
CA HIS A 267 21.56 0.57 7.34
C HIS A 267 22.38 1.77 6.82
N THR A 268 22.38 2.86 7.59
CA THR A 268 23.21 4.04 7.31
C THR A 268 23.84 4.58 8.60
N LYS A 269 25.06 5.10 8.51
CA LYS A 269 25.82 5.57 9.68
C LYS A 269 25.09 6.73 10.38
N GLY A 270 25.07 6.69 11.71
CA GLY A 270 24.44 7.72 12.55
C GLY A 270 22.93 7.53 12.78
N VAL A 271 22.34 6.49 12.20
CA VAL A 271 20.91 6.19 12.26
C VAL A 271 20.72 4.86 13.00
N LEU A 272 19.62 4.68 13.73
CA LEU A 272 19.29 3.38 14.36
C LEU A 272 18.82 2.41 13.27
N ALA A 273 19.40 1.21 13.19
CA ALA A 273 18.87 0.14 12.37
C ALA A 273 17.79 -0.65 13.14
N ALA A 274 16.63 -0.85 12.54
CA ALA A 274 15.57 -1.72 13.04
C ALA A 274 15.37 -2.91 12.09
N ILE A 275 14.67 -3.95 12.55
CA ILE A 275 14.42 -5.15 11.77
C ILE A 275 12.93 -5.31 11.46
N ASN A 276 12.62 -5.89 10.30
CA ASN A 276 11.29 -6.33 9.91
C ASN A 276 11.25 -7.86 9.85
N LEU A 277 10.21 -8.49 10.40
CA LEU A 277 10.11 -9.94 10.46
C LEU A 277 8.68 -10.47 10.57
N GLN A 278 8.51 -11.72 10.14
CA GLN A 278 7.27 -12.48 10.36
C GLN A 278 7.34 -13.38 11.61
N LYS A 279 8.52 -13.93 11.91
CA LYS A 279 8.74 -14.91 12.97
C LYS A 279 10.07 -14.64 13.67
N LEU A 280 10.09 -14.86 14.97
CA LEU A 280 11.29 -14.77 15.80
C LEU A 280 12.01 -16.13 15.79
N HIS A 281 13.30 -16.12 15.49
CA HIS A 281 14.18 -17.29 15.55
C HIS A 281 15.43 -16.92 16.37
N GLN A 282 16.20 -17.93 16.77
CA GLN A 282 17.37 -17.73 17.63
C GLN A 282 18.40 -16.74 17.04
N ASP A 283 18.57 -16.76 15.71
CA ASP A 283 19.59 -15.98 15.00
C ASP A 283 19.08 -14.65 14.42
N THR A 284 17.81 -14.29 14.67
CA THR A 284 17.14 -13.13 14.06
C THR A 284 17.94 -11.83 14.15
N PHE A 285 18.65 -11.60 15.25
CA PHE A 285 19.38 -10.34 15.46
C PHE A 285 20.88 -10.42 15.12
N ASN A 286 21.39 -11.56 14.65
CA ASN A 286 22.83 -11.75 14.41
C ASN A 286 23.39 -10.74 13.40
N GLN A 287 22.67 -10.47 12.30
CA GLN A 287 23.11 -9.49 11.32
C GLN A 287 22.97 -8.05 11.84
N LEU A 288 21.93 -7.76 12.64
CA LEU A 288 21.73 -6.45 13.25
C LEU A 288 22.85 -6.13 14.25
N HIS A 289 23.28 -7.11 15.05
CA HIS A 289 24.37 -6.94 16.01
C HIS A 289 25.73 -6.67 15.36
N LYS A 290 25.95 -7.07 14.11
CA LYS A 290 27.16 -6.67 13.35
C LYS A 290 27.17 -5.18 13.00
N VAL A 291 26.00 -4.54 12.98
CA VAL A 291 25.84 -3.10 12.67
C VAL A 291 25.81 -2.26 13.94
N GLN A 292 25.11 -2.72 14.99
CA GLN A 292 24.84 -1.93 16.19
C GLN A 292 24.59 -2.79 17.44
N ARG A 293 25.64 -3.45 17.95
CA ARG A 293 25.54 -4.28 19.16
C ARG A 293 25.20 -3.48 20.43
N ASP A 294 25.55 -2.20 20.45
CA ASP A 294 25.45 -1.27 21.57
C ASP A 294 24.13 -0.49 21.61
N LYS A 295 23.18 -0.80 20.73
CA LYS A 295 21.88 -0.12 20.63
C LYS A 295 20.71 -1.06 20.95
N PRO A 296 19.57 -0.52 21.43
CA PRO A 296 18.39 -1.32 21.71
C PRO A 296 17.81 -2.00 20.47
N LEU A 297 17.15 -3.12 20.67
CA LEU A 297 16.46 -3.85 19.62
C LEU A 297 15.09 -3.21 19.36
N LEU A 298 14.78 -3.03 18.07
CA LEU A 298 13.50 -2.53 17.59
C LEU A 298 13.07 -3.34 16.39
N ILE A 299 11.91 -3.99 16.51
CA ILE A 299 11.21 -4.61 15.38
C ILE A 299 10.25 -3.56 14.82
N MET A 300 10.58 -2.97 13.67
CA MET A 300 9.77 -1.88 13.08
C MET A 300 8.54 -2.40 12.35
N GLU A 301 8.59 -3.63 11.85
CA GLU A 301 7.41 -4.32 11.33
C GLU A 301 7.42 -5.76 11.80
N TYR A 302 6.53 -6.07 12.73
CA TYR A 302 6.13 -7.43 13.03
C TYR A 302 4.87 -7.77 12.24
N TRP A 303 5.00 -8.57 11.18
CA TRP A 303 3.88 -8.92 10.31
C TRP A 303 2.92 -9.91 11.00
N VAL A 304 1.82 -9.41 11.56
CA VAL A 304 0.81 -10.19 12.32
C VAL A 304 -0.23 -10.89 11.46
N GLY A 305 -0.20 -10.63 10.17
CA GLY A 305 -1.04 -11.22 9.14
C GLY A 305 -0.37 -11.01 7.79
N TRP A 306 -1.14 -10.90 6.72
CA TRP A 306 -0.63 -10.62 5.38
C TRP A 306 -1.72 -10.03 4.49
N PHE A 307 -1.34 -9.40 3.40
CA PHE A 307 -2.27 -8.85 2.41
C PHE A 307 -2.67 -9.90 1.35
N ASP A 308 -3.78 -9.66 0.65
CA ASP A 308 -4.27 -10.55 -0.40
C ASP A 308 -4.09 -9.97 -1.81
N ARG A 309 -4.03 -10.88 -2.78
CA ARG A 309 -4.02 -10.57 -4.21
C ARG A 309 -5.24 -11.20 -4.86
N TRP A 310 -5.73 -10.58 -5.94
CA TRP A 310 -6.86 -11.14 -6.68
C TRP A 310 -6.50 -12.55 -7.23
N GLY A 311 -7.35 -13.53 -6.92
CA GLY A 311 -7.22 -14.94 -7.33
C GLY A 311 -6.51 -15.85 -6.32
N ASP A 312 -5.90 -15.30 -5.27
CA ASP A 312 -5.26 -16.10 -4.20
C ASP A 312 -6.28 -16.51 -3.12
N LYS A 313 -5.81 -17.27 -2.10
CA LYS A 313 -6.57 -17.50 -0.87
C LYS A 313 -6.36 -16.34 0.10
N HIS A 314 -7.37 -16.02 0.90
CA HIS A 314 -7.25 -15.07 2.02
C HIS A 314 -6.18 -15.54 3.01
N HIS A 315 -5.23 -14.68 3.35
CA HIS A 315 -4.14 -15.00 4.26
C HIS A 315 -4.56 -14.79 5.71
N VAL A 316 -4.28 -15.79 6.55
CA VAL A 316 -4.54 -15.75 7.99
C VAL A 316 -3.31 -16.25 8.74
N LYS A 317 -3.00 -15.62 9.88
CA LYS A 317 -1.97 -16.01 10.84
C LYS A 317 -2.60 -16.30 12.20
N ASP A 318 -2.20 -17.42 12.79
CA ASP A 318 -2.73 -17.89 14.06
C ASP A 318 -2.53 -16.86 15.19
N ALA A 319 -3.59 -16.61 15.95
CA ALA A 319 -3.59 -15.60 17.01
C ALA A 319 -2.69 -15.99 18.21
N LYS A 320 -2.48 -17.30 18.47
CA LYS A 320 -1.55 -17.77 19.51
C LYS A 320 -0.10 -17.60 19.08
N GLU A 321 0.22 -17.76 17.79
CA GLU A 321 1.56 -17.46 17.27
C GLU A 321 1.91 -15.97 17.48
N VAL A 322 0.95 -15.08 17.22
CA VAL A 322 1.08 -13.64 17.47
C VAL A 322 1.25 -13.32 18.96
N GLU A 323 0.38 -13.86 19.82
CA GLU A 323 0.47 -13.73 21.27
C GLU A 323 1.83 -14.20 21.82
N HIS A 324 2.30 -15.36 21.37
CA HIS A 324 3.58 -15.92 21.80
C HIS A 324 4.77 -15.05 21.39
N ALA A 325 4.82 -14.59 20.14
CA ALA A 325 5.89 -13.72 19.66
C ALA A 325 5.94 -12.40 20.44
N VAL A 326 4.79 -11.75 20.65
CA VAL A 326 4.72 -10.51 21.44
C VAL A 326 5.10 -10.75 22.89
N SER A 327 4.72 -11.88 23.49
CA SER A 327 5.16 -12.25 24.83
C SER A 327 6.69 -12.39 24.92
N GLU A 328 7.34 -13.00 23.94
CA GLU A 328 8.81 -13.08 23.91
C GLU A 328 9.44 -11.69 23.70
N PHE A 329 8.86 -10.81 22.89
CA PHE A 329 9.34 -9.42 22.75
C PHE A 329 9.33 -8.70 24.10
N ILE A 330 8.22 -8.78 24.84
CA ILE A 330 8.10 -8.16 26.16
C ILE A 330 9.11 -8.76 27.14
N LYS A 331 9.20 -10.09 27.20
CA LYS A 331 10.11 -10.83 28.09
C LYS A 331 11.57 -10.46 27.88
N TYR A 332 11.99 -10.21 26.64
CA TYR A 332 13.36 -9.81 26.32
C TYR A 332 13.55 -8.29 26.21
N GLU A 333 12.54 -7.49 26.56
CA GLU A 333 12.54 -6.03 26.46
C GLU A 333 12.89 -5.52 25.05
N ILE A 334 12.36 -6.19 24.02
CA ILE A 334 12.49 -5.80 22.62
C ILE A 334 11.35 -4.84 22.29
N SER A 335 11.68 -3.62 21.85
CA SER A 335 10.68 -2.70 21.30
C SER A 335 10.13 -3.26 20.00
N PHE A 336 8.84 -3.10 19.74
CA PHE A 336 8.21 -3.63 18.54
C PHE A 336 7.10 -2.72 18.01
N ASN A 337 6.81 -2.85 16.72
CA ASN A 337 5.67 -2.26 16.07
C ASN A 337 4.90 -3.35 15.28
N VAL A 338 3.63 -3.54 15.64
CA VAL A 338 2.73 -4.49 14.99
C VAL A 338 2.29 -3.95 13.63
N TYR A 339 2.59 -4.69 12.57
CA TYR A 339 2.20 -4.39 11.20
C TYR A 339 1.22 -5.47 10.69
N MET A 340 -0.06 -5.20 10.44
CA MET A 340 -0.82 -4.00 10.76
C MET A 340 -1.55 -4.15 12.09
N PHE A 341 -1.64 -3.07 12.87
CA PHE A 341 -2.61 -3.02 13.96
C PHE A 341 -4.02 -2.85 13.38
N HIS A 342 -4.17 -1.92 12.45
CA HIS A 342 -5.39 -1.76 11.65
C HIS A 342 -4.99 -1.38 10.23
N GLY A 343 -5.29 -2.25 9.27
CA GLY A 343 -4.92 -2.03 7.88
C GLY A 343 -5.91 -1.13 7.12
N GLY A 344 -7.22 -1.33 7.27
CA GLY A 344 -8.27 -0.52 6.64
C GLY A 344 -8.56 -0.94 5.19
N THR A 345 -8.77 0.03 4.29
CA THR A 345 -9.18 -0.23 2.90
C THR A 345 -8.30 0.52 1.89
N ASN A 346 -7.92 -0.16 0.81
CA ASN A 346 -7.34 0.46 -0.37
C ASN A 346 -8.45 1.12 -1.24
N PHE A 347 -9.03 2.23 -0.76
CA PHE A 347 -10.11 2.91 -1.49
C PHE A 347 -9.70 3.36 -2.90
N GLY A 348 -10.66 3.40 -3.80
CA GLY A 348 -10.46 3.77 -5.18
C GLY A 348 -9.38 2.94 -5.88
N PHE A 349 -8.36 3.61 -6.42
CA PHE A 349 -7.29 2.97 -7.19
C PHE A 349 -5.94 2.98 -6.48
N MET A 350 -5.93 3.11 -5.14
CA MET A 350 -4.67 3.19 -4.38
C MET A 350 -3.95 1.84 -4.25
N ASN A 351 -4.58 0.74 -4.62
CA ASN A 351 -4.01 -0.59 -4.50
C ASN A 351 -2.68 -0.68 -5.28
N GLY A 352 -1.68 -1.32 -4.68
CA GLY A 352 -0.47 -1.70 -5.42
C GLY A 352 -0.64 -3.04 -6.15
N ALA A 353 0.48 -3.52 -6.68
CA ALA A 353 0.60 -4.85 -7.23
C ALA A 353 1.93 -5.52 -6.85
N THR A 354 2.00 -6.83 -7.06
CA THR A 354 3.23 -7.62 -6.96
C THR A 354 3.61 -8.19 -8.31
N TYR A 355 4.89 -8.52 -8.50
CA TYR A 355 5.38 -9.15 -9.72
C TYR A 355 6.23 -10.38 -9.39
N PHE A 356 5.67 -11.57 -9.59
CA PHE A 356 6.35 -12.86 -9.42
C PHE A 356 6.19 -13.70 -10.68
N GLY A 357 6.72 -13.20 -11.80
CA GLY A 357 6.54 -13.78 -13.14
C GLY A 357 5.21 -13.39 -13.81
N LYS A 358 4.29 -12.79 -13.05
CA LYS A 358 3.05 -12.18 -13.53
C LYS A 358 2.65 -11.02 -12.62
N HIS A 359 2.13 -9.95 -13.20
CA HIS A 359 1.47 -8.86 -12.51
C HIS A 359 0.23 -9.34 -11.76
N SER A 360 0.18 -9.08 -10.46
CA SER A 360 -0.94 -9.46 -9.60
C SER A 360 -1.34 -8.30 -8.70
N GLY A 361 -2.49 -7.70 -8.99
CA GLY A 361 -3.06 -6.61 -8.22
C GLY A 361 -3.46 -7.04 -6.82
N ILE A 362 -3.20 -6.17 -5.84
CA ILE A 362 -3.61 -6.34 -4.45
C ILE A 362 -5.09 -6.01 -4.33
N VAL A 363 -5.81 -6.73 -3.47
CA VAL A 363 -7.26 -6.54 -3.31
C VAL A 363 -7.59 -5.18 -2.68
N THR A 364 -8.85 -4.78 -2.76
CA THR A 364 -9.31 -3.51 -2.21
C THR A 364 -9.34 -3.54 -0.69
N SER A 365 -9.73 -4.65 -0.07
CA SER A 365 -9.59 -4.82 1.37
C SER A 365 -8.11 -4.78 1.75
N TYR A 366 -7.78 -4.03 2.80
CA TYR A 366 -6.50 -4.12 3.47
C TYR A 366 -6.72 -4.55 4.93
N ASP A 367 -7.68 -5.45 5.15
CA ASP A 367 -7.92 -6.09 6.46
C ASP A 367 -6.62 -6.65 7.04
N TYR A 368 -5.80 -7.27 6.17
CA TYR A 368 -4.47 -7.79 6.47
C TYR A 368 -4.47 -8.98 7.44
N ASP A 369 -5.64 -9.45 7.90
CA ASP A 369 -5.76 -10.24 9.12
C ASP A 369 -5.02 -9.54 10.28
N ALA A 370 -5.26 -8.23 10.39
CA ALA A 370 -4.67 -7.35 11.38
C ALA A 370 -5.24 -7.58 12.78
N VAL A 371 -4.77 -6.80 13.76
CA VAL A 371 -5.31 -6.84 15.13
C VAL A 371 -6.77 -6.34 15.16
N LEU A 372 -7.12 -5.36 14.33
CA LEU A 372 -8.50 -4.95 14.05
C LEU A 372 -8.86 -5.26 12.59
N THR A 373 -10.11 -5.65 12.34
CA THR A 373 -10.61 -5.89 10.98
C THR A 373 -10.59 -4.63 10.12
N GLU A 374 -10.88 -4.76 8.82
CA GLU A 374 -11.08 -3.65 7.86
C GLU A 374 -12.09 -2.60 8.37
N ALA A 375 -13.19 -3.04 9.00
CA ALA A 375 -14.19 -2.13 9.60
C ALA A 375 -13.83 -1.67 11.03
N GLY A 376 -12.67 -2.06 11.55
CA GLY A 376 -12.20 -1.69 12.89
C GLY A 376 -12.81 -2.52 14.02
N ASP A 377 -13.28 -3.75 13.75
CA ASP A 377 -13.83 -4.64 14.78
C ASP A 377 -12.74 -5.37 15.56
N TYR A 378 -13.07 -5.81 16.76
CA TYR A 378 -12.18 -6.61 17.60
C TYR A 378 -12.05 -8.04 17.06
N THR A 379 -10.83 -8.56 17.07
CA THR A 379 -10.50 -9.93 16.66
C THR A 379 -10.03 -10.76 17.85
N GLU A 380 -9.82 -12.07 17.65
CA GLU A 380 -9.16 -12.90 18.66
C GLU A 380 -7.75 -12.37 19.00
N LYS A 381 -7.01 -11.85 18.01
CA LYS A 381 -5.69 -11.23 18.23
C LYS A 381 -5.78 -10.02 19.16
N TYR A 382 -6.79 -9.15 18.95
CA TYR A 382 -7.00 -7.99 19.82
C TYR A 382 -7.18 -8.42 21.28
N LEU A 383 -8.07 -9.39 21.54
CA LEU A 383 -8.39 -9.84 22.90
C LEU A 383 -7.20 -10.50 23.59
N LYS A 384 -6.41 -11.30 22.84
CA LYS A 384 -5.18 -11.92 23.36
C LYS A 384 -4.10 -10.91 23.69
N LEU A 385 -3.81 -9.99 22.77
CA LEU A 385 -2.81 -8.93 22.99
C LEU A 385 -3.22 -8.02 24.14
N GLN A 386 -4.50 -7.62 24.21
CA GLN A 386 -5.00 -6.82 25.32
C GLN A 386 -4.82 -7.52 26.66
N LYS A 387 -5.16 -8.82 26.75
CA LYS A 387 -4.98 -9.60 27.97
C LYS A 387 -3.50 -9.70 28.37
N LEU A 388 -2.61 -9.91 27.41
CA LEU A 388 -1.16 -9.95 27.61
C LEU A 388 -0.62 -8.59 28.09
N PHE A 389 -1.03 -7.49 27.47
CA PHE A 389 -0.61 -6.16 27.89
C PHE A 389 -1.16 -5.79 29.28
N GLN A 390 -2.38 -6.21 29.60
CA GLN A 390 -2.95 -6.03 30.93
C GLN A 390 -2.16 -6.77 32.01
N SER A 391 -1.54 -7.92 31.73
CA SER A 391 -0.75 -8.66 32.72
C SER A 391 0.62 -8.05 33.00
N VAL A 392 1.17 -7.27 32.06
CA VAL A 392 2.48 -6.58 32.21
C VAL A 392 2.35 -5.09 32.48
N SER A 393 1.14 -4.55 32.52
CA SER A 393 0.90 -3.15 32.90
C SER A 393 0.85 -2.99 34.41
N ALA A 394 1.52 -1.96 34.94
CA ALA A 394 1.42 -1.60 36.36
C ALA A 394 0.12 -0.84 36.69
N THR A 395 -0.57 -0.30 35.69
CA THR A 395 -1.84 0.42 35.81
C THR A 395 -2.93 -0.24 34.97
N PRO A 396 -4.22 -0.08 35.31
CA PRO A 396 -5.31 -0.58 34.47
C PRO A 396 -5.26 0.02 33.06
N LEU A 397 -5.52 -0.80 32.04
CA LEU A 397 -5.65 -0.30 30.67
C LEU A 397 -6.93 0.53 30.52
N PRO A 398 -6.97 1.51 29.60
CA PRO A 398 -8.17 2.28 29.31
C PRO A 398 -9.33 1.40 28.85
N ARG A 399 -10.56 1.88 29.08
CA ARG A 399 -11.77 1.18 28.64
C ARG A 399 -11.83 1.09 27.11
N VAL A 400 -12.13 -0.11 26.62
CA VAL A 400 -12.35 -0.39 25.20
C VAL A 400 -13.60 0.35 24.68
N PRO A 401 -13.51 1.11 23.57
CA PRO A 401 -14.67 1.74 22.93
C PRO A 401 -15.74 0.72 22.52
N LYS A 402 -17.01 1.15 22.48
CA LYS A 402 -18.10 0.30 21.94
C LYS A 402 -17.95 0.16 20.43
N LEU A 403 -18.21 -1.04 19.89
CA LEU A 403 -18.26 -1.23 18.45
C LEU A 403 -19.48 -0.50 17.85
N PRO A 404 -19.29 0.33 16.81
CA PRO A 404 -20.40 0.84 16.03
C PRO A 404 -21.20 -0.32 15.40
N PRO A 405 -22.54 -0.30 15.45
CA PRO A 405 -23.35 -1.32 14.81
C PRO A 405 -23.23 -1.22 13.28
N LYS A 406 -23.27 -2.37 12.60
CA LYS A 406 -23.38 -2.46 11.14
C LYS A 406 -24.83 -2.63 10.72
N ALA A 407 -25.14 -2.38 9.46
CA ALA A 407 -26.48 -2.50 8.90
C ALA A 407 -26.54 -3.43 7.69
N VAL A 408 -27.71 -4.05 7.52
CA VAL A 408 -28.14 -4.70 6.29
C VAL A 408 -29.27 -3.85 5.70
N TYR A 409 -28.96 -3.12 4.64
CA TYR A 409 -29.90 -2.34 3.84
C TYR A 409 -30.62 -3.20 2.80
N PRO A 410 -31.80 -2.75 2.31
CA PRO A 410 -32.47 -3.38 1.18
C PRO A 410 -31.54 -3.53 -0.04
N PRO A 411 -31.65 -4.62 -0.82
CA PRO A 411 -30.84 -4.81 -2.02
C PRO A 411 -31.03 -3.66 -3.03
N VAL A 412 -29.93 -3.20 -3.62
CA VAL A 412 -29.96 -2.23 -4.71
C VAL A 412 -30.06 -2.98 -6.02
N ARG A 413 -31.12 -2.73 -6.78
CA ARG A 413 -31.23 -3.15 -8.18
C ARG A 413 -31.00 -1.93 -9.04
N PRO A 414 -29.85 -1.80 -9.71
CA PRO A 414 -29.66 -0.72 -10.67
C PRO A 414 -30.80 -0.74 -11.69
N SER A 415 -31.41 0.42 -11.91
CA SER A 415 -32.52 0.60 -12.86
C SER A 415 -32.10 1.37 -14.10
N LEU A 416 -30.96 2.07 -14.01
CA LEU A 416 -30.40 2.91 -15.05
C LEU A 416 -29.06 2.34 -15.51
N TYR A 417 -28.81 2.43 -16.81
CA TYR A 417 -27.67 1.88 -17.50
C TYR A 417 -27.14 2.87 -18.55
N LEU A 418 -25.82 2.92 -18.70
CA LEU A 418 -25.13 3.74 -19.68
C LEU A 418 -23.89 3.00 -20.21
N PRO A 419 -23.86 2.57 -21.48
CA PRO A 419 -22.66 2.00 -22.09
C PRO A 419 -21.47 2.95 -21.96
N LEU A 420 -20.26 2.41 -21.82
CA LEU A 420 -19.04 3.23 -21.82
C LEU A 420 -18.97 4.14 -23.05
N TRP A 421 -19.41 3.64 -24.20
CA TRP A 421 -19.36 4.33 -25.49
C TRP A 421 -20.22 5.60 -25.50
N ASP A 422 -21.39 5.55 -24.87
CA ASP A 422 -22.27 6.72 -24.68
C ASP A 422 -21.72 7.67 -23.60
N ALA A 423 -20.96 7.13 -22.64
CA ALA A 423 -20.35 7.93 -21.57
C ALA A 423 -19.13 8.75 -22.05
N LEU A 424 -18.56 8.46 -23.22
CA LEU A 424 -17.36 9.14 -23.74
C LEU A 424 -17.56 10.65 -23.90
N SER A 425 -18.76 11.11 -24.24
CA SER A 425 -19.08 12.54 -24.38
C SER A 425 -19.09 13.32 -23.06
N TYR A 426 -19.09 12.63 -21.92
CA TYR A 426 -19.06 13.23 -20.58
C TYR A 426 -17.65 13.21 -19.96
N LEU A 427 -16.68 12.58 -20.62
CA LEU A 427 -15.28 12.66 -20.25
C LEU A 427 -14.71 14.06 -20.55
N ASN A 428 -13.50 14.33 -20.05
CA ASN A 428 -12.75 15.49 -20.52
C ASN A 428 -12.37 15.30 -21.99
N GLU A 429 -12.05 16.41 -22.67
CA GLU A 429 -11.61 16.40 -24.07
C GLU A 429 -10.53 15.34 -24.32
N PRO A 430 -10.68 14.50 -25.36
CA PRO A 430 -9.72 13.45 -25.65
C PRO A 430 -8.40 14.01 -26.21
N VAL A 431 -7.31 13.30 -25.95
CA VAL A 431 -5.99 13.63 -26.48
C VAL A 431 -5.84 13.00 -27.86
N ARG A 432 -5.57 13.81 -28.88
CA ARG A 432 -5.21 13.31 -30.21
C ARG A 432 -3.70 13.20 -30.33
N SER A 433 -3.21 12.05 -30.77
CA SER A 433 -1.78 11.82 -30.93
C SER A 433 -1.48 10.95 -32.14
N ARG A 434 -0.34 11.20 -32.81
CA ARG A 434 0.13 10.38 -33.92
C ARG A 434 0.47 8.96 -33.46
N GLN A 435 1.08 8.81 -32.28
CA GLN A 435 1.43 7.52 -31.69
C GLN A 435 0.63 7.32 -30.39
N PRO A 436 0.36 6.08 -29.96
CA PRO A 436 -0.19 5.85 -28.63
C PRO A 436 0.75 6.45 -27.57
N VAL A 437 0.16 7.08 -26.55
CA VAL A 437 0.88 7.69 -25.42
C VAL A 437 0.47 6.96 -24.15
N ASN A 438 1.44 6.50 -23.35
CA ASN A 438 1.15 5.88 -22.05
C ASN A 438 0.46 6.87 -21.09
N MET A 439 -0.17 6.35 -20.05
CA MET A 439 -0.99 7.12 -19.12
C MET A 439 -0.22 8.30 -18.51
N GLU A 440 1.03 8.07 -18.09
CA GLU A 440 1.86 9.06 -17.40
C GLU A 440 2.29 10.22 -18.30
N ASN A 441 2.38 10.01 -19.62
CA ASN A 441 2.80 11.03 -20.58
C ASN A 441 1.62 11.73 -21.29
N LEU A 442 0.37 11.44 -20.92
CA LEU A 442 -0.76 12.19 -21.44
C LEU A 442 -0.64 13.68 -21.04
N PRO A 443 -0.92 14.64 -21.96
CA PRO A 443 -0.85 16.07 -21.68
C PRO A 443 -2.08 16.56 -20.89
N ILE A 444 -2.39 15.89 -19.78
CA ILE A 444 -3.50 16.20 -18.87
C ILE A 444 -2.96 16.46 -17.45
N ASN A 445 -3.83 16.89 -16.53
CA ASN A 445 -3.48 17.11 -15.13
C ASN A 445 -2.21 17.99 -14.96
N ASN A 446 -2.20 19.13 -15.67
CA ASN A 446 -1.08 20.07 -15.71
C ASN A 446 0.27 19.43 -16.09
N GLY A 447 0.23 18.50 -17.04
CA GLY A 447 1.41 17.80 -17.53
C GLY A 447 1.91 16.69 -16.60
N SER A 448 1.15 16.30 -15.58
CA SER A 448 1.47 15.16 -14.70
C SER A 448 0.97 13.82 -15.26
N GLY A 449 0.19 13.85 -16.34
CA GLY A 449 -0.42 12.66 -16.94
C GLY A 449 -1.54 12.07 -16.10
N GLN A 450 -2.00 10.90 -16.53
CA GLN A 450 -3.02 10.12 -15.86
C GLN A 450 -2.39 9.17 -14.83
N SER A 451 -2.74 9.31 -13.56
CA SER A 451 -2.21 8.42 -12.51
C SER A 451 -2.92 7.09 -12.42
N TYR A 452 -4.25 7.07 -12.51
CA TYR A 452 -5.09 5.92 -12.16
C TYR A 452 -6.25 5.71 -13.15
N GLY A 453 -6.98 4.62 -12.97
CA GLY A 453 -8.20 4.31 -13.72
C GLY A 453 -7.94 3.55 -15.03
N LEU A 454 -8.68 3.91 -16.07
CA LEU A 454 -8.59 3.29 -17.40
C LEU A 454 -8.21 4.33 -18.46
N VAL A 455 -7.64 3.87 -19.56
CA VAL A 455 -7.37 4.68 -20.75
C VAL A 455 -7.88 3.95 -21.98
N LEU A 456 -8.60 4.65 -22.85
CA LEU A 456 -9.12 4.10 -24.10
C LEU A 456 -8.34 4.68 -25.27
N TYR A 457 -7.74 3.83 -26.10
CA TYR A 457 -7.12 4.20 -27.36
C TYR A 457 -8.06 3.82 -28.51
N GLU A 458 -8.48 4.80 -29.30
CA GLU A 458 -9.39 4.62 -30.42
C GLU A 458 -8.72 5.00 -31.75
N LYS A 459 -8.91 4.15 -32.78
CA LYS A 459 -8.48 4.41 -34.15
C LYS A 459 -9.42 3.75 -35.16
N SER A 460 -9.79 4.46 -36.22
CA SER A 460 -10.46 3.82 -37.37
C SER A 460 -9.49 2.95 -38.18
N ILE A 461 -9.82 1.69 -38.40
CA ILE A 461 -9.07 0.71 -39.20
C ILE A 461 -9.94 0.19 -40.34
N CYS A 462 -9.34 -0.10 -41.49
CA CYS A 462 -10.06 -0.58 -42.69
C CYS A 462 -9.62 -1.97 -43.15
N SER A 463 -8.73 -2.62 -42.39
CA SER A 463 -8.26 -3.98 -42.64
C SER A 463 -8.07 -4.73 -41.33
N GLY A 464 -8.38 -6.02 -41.36
CA GLY A 464 -8.11 -6.95 -40.27
C GLY A 464 -6.67 -7.49 -40.31
N GLY A 465 -6.34 -8.39 -39.38
CA GLY A 465 -5.02 -9.01 -39.31
C GLY A 465 -4.54 -9.24 -37.89
N ARG A 466 -3.24 -9.55 -37.76
CA ARG A 466 -2.60 -9.73 -36.45
C ARG A 466 -2.34 -8.38 -35.80
N LEU A 467 -3.18 -8.00 -34.85
CA LEU A 467 -2.98 -6.87 -33.96
C LEU A 467 -1.89 -7.20 -32.95
N ARG A 468 -0.94 -6.29 -32.77
CA ARG A 468 0.07 -6.35 -31.73
C ARG A 468 0.15 -5.04 -30.96
N ALA A 469 0.06 -5.11 -29.63
CA ALA A 469 0.22 -3.97 -28.72
C ALA A 469 0.81 -4.42 -27.37
N HIS A 470 1.57 -3.54 -26.73
CA HIS A 470 2.11 -3.77 -25.38
C HIS A 470 1.24 -3.02 -24.37
N ALA A 471 0.24 -3.72 -23.83
CA ALA A 471 -0.71 -3.17 -22.87
C ALA A 471 -0.32 -3.51 -21.42
N HIS A 472 -0.25 -2.48 -20.58
CA HIS A 472 0.02 -2.58 -19.15
C HIS A 472 -1.18 -2.01 -18.36
N ASP A 473 -1.96 -2.81 -17.62
CA ASP A 473 -1.74 -4.23 -17.28
C ASP A 473 -2.59 -5.19 -18.12
N VAL A 474 -3.86 -4.83 -18.36
CA VAL A 474 -4.81 -5.64 -19.13
C VAL A 474 -5.61 -4.72 -20.05
N ALA A 475 -5.74 -5.09 -21.32
CA ALA A 475 -6.55 -4.37 -22.29
C ALA A 475 -7.65 -5.24 -22.88
N GLN A 476 -8.88 -4.74 -22.84
CA GLN A 476 -9.99 -5.28 -23.63
C GLN A 476 -9.97 -4.61 -25.02
N VAL A 477 -10.00 -5.41 -26.08
CA VAL A 477 -9.96 -4.93 -27.46
C VAL A 477 -11.34 -5.11 -28.07
N PHE A 478 -11.85 -4.06 -28.72
CA PHE A 478 -13.16 -4.02 -29.36
C PHE A 478 -13.04 -3.55 -30.82
N LEU A 479 -13.92 -4.08 -31.66
CA LEU A 479 -14.30 -3.48 -32.94
C LEU A 479 -15.66 -2.83 -32.78
N ASP A 480 -15.71 -1.52 -32.92
CA ASP A 480 -16.83 -0.67 -32.52
C ASP A 480 -17.20 -0.94 -31.05
N GLU A 481 -18.25 -1.69 -30.78
CA GLU A 481 -18.69 -2.07 -29.43
C GLU A 481 -18.51 -3.57 -29.14
N THR A 482 -18.10 -4.35 -30.15
CA THR A 482 -17.98 -5.81 -30.04
C THR A 482 -16.59 -6.19 -29.55
N MET A 483 -16.52 -6.85 -28.40
CA MET A 483 -15.25 -7.34 -27.84
C MET A 483 -14.67 -8.45 -28.71
N ILE A 484 -13.40 -8.31 -29.10
CA ILE A 484 -12.68 -9.30 -29.91
C ILE A 484 -11.61 -10.07 -29.11
N GLY A 485 -11.19 -9.56 -27.95
CA GLY A 485 -10.26 -10.29 -27.08
C GLY A 485 -9.57 -9.44 -26.02
N ILE A 486 -8.57 -10.05 -25.36
CA ILE A 486 -7.82 -9.45 -24.25
C ILE A 486 -6.31 -9.50 -24.56
N LEU A 487 -5.64 -8.37 -24.38
CA LEU A 487 -4.18 -8.25 -24.37
C LEU A 487 -3.70 -8.02 -22.93
N ASN A 488 -2.50 -8.52 -22.61
CA ASN A 488 -1.81 -8.25 -21.35
C ASN A 488 -0.29 -8.40 -21.55
N GLU A 489 0.48 -8.25 -20.48
CA GLU A 489 1.94 -8.38 -20.49
C GLU A 489 2.47 -9.69 -21.12
N ASN A 490 1.73 -10.79 -20.98
CA ASN A 490 2.09 -12.13 -21.47
C ASN A 490 1.47 -12.46 -22.83
N ASN A 491 0.35 -11.82 -23.18
CA ASN A 491 -0.35 -12.00 -24.45
C ASN A 491 -0.47 -10.66 -25.20
N LYS A 492 0.43 -10.45 -26.17
CA LYS A 492 0.61 -9.17 -26.88
C LYS A 492 -0.01 -9.16 -28.28
N ASP A 493 -0.54 -10.30 -28.71
CA ASP A 493 -1.06 -10.51 -30.05
C ASP A 493 -2.55 -10.91 -29.99
N LEU A 494 -3.33 -10.37 -30.91
CA LEU A 494 -4.74 -10.73 -31.10
C LEU A 494 -5.07 -10.72 -32.60
N HIS A 495 -5.96 -11.60 -33.03
CA HIS A 495 -6.41 -11.61 -34.42
C HIS A 495 -7.68 -10.74 -34.58
N ILE A 496 -7.62 -9.77 -35.48
CA ILE A 496 -8.75 -8.96 -35.93
C ILE A 496 -9.33 -9.63 -37.18
N PRO A 497 -10.64 -9.97 -37.20
CA PRO A 497 -11.32 -10.50 -38.38
C PRO A 497 -11.19 -9.60 -39.60
N GLU A 498 -11.35 -10.17 -40.80
CA GLU A 498 -11.42 -9.37 -42.03
C GLU A 498 -12.58 -8.38 -41.98
N LEU A 499 -12.32 -7.15 -42.43
CA LEU A 499 -13.27 -6.04 -42.36
C LEU A 499 -13.84 -5.74 -43.75
N ARG A 500 -15.15 -5.57 -43.84
CA ARG A 500 -15.83 -5.15 -45.08
C ARG A 500 -15.81 -3.62 -45.26
N ASP A 501 -15.76 -2.92 -44.14
CA ASP A 501 -15.89 -1.49 -43.98
C ASP A 501 -14.93 -1.01 -42.87
N CYS A 502 -14.58 0.28 -42.87
CA CYS A 502 -13.74 0.82 -41.82
C CYS A 502 -14.49 0.86 -40.49
N ARG A 503 -13.87 0.35 -39.43
CA ARG A 503 -14.45 0.25 -38.07
C ARG A 503 -13.56 0.89 -37.04
N TYR A 504 -14.10 1.22 -35.88
CA TYR A 504 -13.30 1.71 -34.76
C TYR A 504 -12.63 0.55 -34.04
N LEU A 505 -11.29 0.50 -34.10
CA LEU A 505 -10.49 -0.28 -33.16
C LEU A 505 -10.42 0.48 -31.83
N ARG A 506 -10.89 -0.14 -30.76
CA ARG A 506 -10.91 0.41 -29.41
C ARG A 506 -10.13 -0.50 -28.46
N ILE A 507 -9.11 0.04 -27.82
CA ILE A 507 -8.26 -0.69 -26.87
C ILE A 507 -8.43 -0.03 -25.50
N LEU A 508 -9.27 -0.61 -24.64
CA LEU A 508 -9.53 -0.13 -23.28
C LEU A 508 -8.54 -0.80 -22.32
N VAL A 509 -7.57 -0.03 -21.82
CA VAL A 509 -6.51 -0.52 -20.91
C VAL A 509 -6.84 -0.13 -19.48
N GLU A 510 -6.77 -1.09 -18.57
CA GLU A 510 -6.87 -0.88 -17.13
C GLU A 510 -5.47 -0.86 -16.49
N ASN A 511 -5.19 0.20 -15.71
CA ASN A 511 -4.13 0.17 -14.70
C ASN A 511 -4.67 -0.63 -13.50
N GLN A 512 -4.09 -1.80 -13.21
CA GLN A 512 -4.50 -2.67 -12.09
C GLN A 512 -3.74 -2.39 -10.78
N GLY A 513 -3.03 -1.27 -10.72
CA GLY A 513 -2.16 -0.85 -9.63
C GLY A 513 -0.69 -1.09 -10.01
N ARG A 514 0.18 -0.10 -9.84
CA ARG A 514 1.62 -0.25 -10.11
C ARG A 514 2.28 -1.19 -9.10
N VAL A 515 3.26 -1.96 -9.57
CA VAL A 515 4.09 -2.79 -8.71
C VAL A 515 4.74 -1.91 -7.64
N ASN A 516 4.70 -2.38 -6.39
CA ASN A 516 5.08 -1.57 -5.23
C ASN A 516 6.39 -2.01 -4.57
N PHE A 517 7.01 -3.10 -5.04
CA PHE A 517 8.21 -3.69 -4.45
C PHE A 517 9.19 -4.18 -5.51
N SER A 518 10.48 -4.23 -5.14
CA SER A 518 11.63 -4.64 -5.98
C SER A 518 12.11 -3.63 -7.03
N TRP A 519 13.09 -4.03 -7.84
CA TRP A 519 13.56 -3.24 -9.00
C TRP A 519 12.49 -3.08 -10.09
N GLN A 520 11.43 -3.89 -10.08
CA GLN A 520 10.36 -3.83 -11.07
C GLN A 520 9.66 -2.47 -11.12
N ILE A 521 9.66 -1.70 -10.02
CA ILE A 521 9.03 -0.37 -9.94
C ILE A 521 9.55 0.62 -11.00
N GLN A 522 10.73 0.40 -11.57
CA GLN A 522 11.29 1.27 -12.62
C GLN A 522 10.50 1.20 -13.94
N ASN A 523 9.77 0.10 -14.19
CA ASN A 523 9.15 -0.22 -15.49
C ASN A 523 7.62 -0.23 -15.44
N GLU A 524 7.02 0.58 -14.57
CA GLU A 524 5.57 0.56 -14.28
C GLU A 524 4.78 1.66 -14.99
N GLN A 525 5.22 2.10 -16.19
CA GLN A 525 4.38 2.91 -17.07
C GLN A 525 3.14 2.11 -17.49
N LYS A 526 1.95 2.74 -17.45
CA LYS A 526 0.66 2.08 -17.68
C LYS A 526 -0.02 2.57 -18.97
N GLY A 527 -0.99 1.82 -19.48
CA GLY A 527 -1.59 2.05 -20.79
C GLY A 527 -0.84 1.29 -21.88
N ILE A 528 -0.64 1.90 -23.05
CA ILE A 528 0.17 1.33 -24.13
C ILE A 528 1.57 1.94 -24.11
N THR A 529 2.60 1.09 -23.93
CA THR A 529 4.01 1.52 -23.75
C THR A 529 4.88 1.43 -25.01
N GLY A 530 4.28 1.17 -26.17
CA GLY A 530 4.98 1.06 -27.46
C GLY A 530 4.03 1.29 -28.64
N SER A 531 4.46 0.99 -29.86
CA SER A 531 3.57 1.10 -31.03
C SER A 531 2.46 0.03 -31.01
N VAL A 532 1.34 0.37 -31.64
CA VAL A 532 0.30 -0.60 -32.01
C VAL A 532 0.46 -0.90 -33.50
N SER A 533 0.35 -2.15 -33.90
CA SER A 533 0.50 -2.54 -35.31
C SER A 533 -0.52 -3.60 -35.73
N ILE A 534 -0.87 -3.61 -37.01
CA ILE A 534 -1.62 -4.69 -37.67
C ILE A 534 -0.72 -5.26 -38.77
N ASN A 535 -0.47 -6.57 -38.75
CA ASN A 535 0.41 -7.25 -39.72
C ASN A 535 1.81 -6.60 -39.83
N ASN A 536 2.37 -6.16 -38.69
CA ASN A 536 3.63 -5.41 -38.57
C ASN A 536 3.63 -4.00 -39.18
N SER A 537 2.50 -3.51 -39.69
CA SER A 537 2.33 -2.10 -40.06
C SER A 537 1.87 -1.29 -38.86
N SER A 538 2.69 -0.33 -38.42
CA SER A 538 2.35 0.55 -37.29
C SER A 538 1.10 1.38 -37.60
N LEU A 539 0.17 1.42 -36.64
CA LEU A 539 -0.99 2.29 -36.67
C LEU A 539 -0.60 3.67 -36.12
N GLU A 540 -1.16 4.70 -36.72
CA GLU A 540 -0.98 6.09 -36.29
C GLU A 540 -2.32 6.82 -36.17
N GLY A 541 -2.36 7.95 -35.46
CA GLY A 541 -3.53 8.84 -35.40
C GLY A 541 -4.61 8.39 -34.42
N PHE A 542 -4.23 8.18 -33.16
CA PHE A 542 -5.11 7.75 -32.09
C PHE A 542 -5.85 8.92 -31.44
N THR A 543 -7.10 8.66 -31.07
CA THR A 543 -7.86 9.46 -30.11
C THR A 543 -7.82 8.74 -28.76
N ILE A 544 -7.34 9.40 -27.72
CA ILE A 544 -7.07 8.80 -26.42
C ILE A 544 -7.98 9.43 -25.36
N TYR A 545 -8.82 8.61 -24.73
CA TYR A 545 -9.72 9.06 -23.67
C TYR A 545 -9.18 8.64 -22.31
N SER A 546 -9.11 9.59 -21.39
CA SER A 546 -8.68 9.36 -20.01
C SER A 546 -9.89 9.11 -19.11
N LEU A 547 -9.94 7.96 -18.45
CA LEU A 547 -10.99 7.56 -17.52
C LEU A 547 -10.44 7.46 -16.10
N GLU A 548 -10.14 8.61 -15.50
CA GLU A 548 -9.68 8.70 -14.10
C GLU A 548 -10.78 8.40 -13.08
N MET A 549 -12.04 8.50 -13.49
CA MET A 549 -13.22 8.32 -12.63
C MET A 549 -13.19 9.21 -11.37
N LYS A 550 -12.77 10.48 -11.55
CA LYS A 550 -12.81 11.52 -10.49
C LYS A 550 -14.24 11.97 -10.23
N MET A 551 -14.50 12.59 -9.08
CA MET A 551 -15.83 13.13 -8.70
C MET A 551 -16.42 14.04 -9.80
N SER A 552 -15.61 14.89 -10.41
CA SER A 552 -16.05 15.81 -11.47
C SER A 552 -16.57 15.10 -12.73
N PHE A 553 -16.13 13.87 -13.00
CA PHE A 553 -16.72 13.05 -14.06
C PHE A 553 -18.13 12.60 -13.68
N PHE A 554 -18.34 12.12 -12.45
CA PHE A 554 -19.67 11.70 -11.98
C PHE A 554 -20.66 12.86 -11.88
N GLU A 555 -20.20 14.07 -11.51
CA GLU A 555 -21.02 15.28 -11.56
C GLU A 555 -21.60 15.55 -12.96
N ARG A 556 -20.81 15.31 -14.02
CA ARG A 556 -21.29 15.39 -15.41
C ARG A 556 -22.11 14.17 -15.81
N LEU A 557 -21.72 12.97 -15.37
CA LEU A 557 -22.42 11.73 -15.70
C LEU A 557 -23.87 11.71 -15.19
N ARG A 558 -24.16 12.44 -14.09
CA ARG A 558 -25.53 12.61 -13.57
C ARG A 558 -26.48 13.29 -14.56
N SER A 559 -25.97 14.11 -15.48
CA SER A 559 -26.78 14.71 -16.54
C SER A 559 -26.85 13.87 -17.82
N ALA A 560 -26.29 12.65 -17.81
CA ALA A 560 -26.30 11.78 -18.96
C ALA A 560 -27.70 11.24 -19.28
N THR A 561 -27.91 10.88 -20.56
CA THR A 561 -29.14 10.20 -20.98
C THR A 561 -29.05 8.72 -20.62
N TRP A 562 -29.37 8.39 -19.38
CA TRP A 562 -29.41 7.01 -18.89
C TRP A 562 -30.56 6.23 -19.54
N LYS A 563 -30.30 4.97 -19.90
CA LYS A 563 -31.28 4.03 -20.46
C LYS A 563 -31.75 3.06 -19.38
N PRO A 564 -32.94 2.45 -19.49
CA PRO A 564 -33.30 1.31 -18.65
C PRO A 564 -32.28 0.18 -18.77
N VAL A 565 -31.98 -0.51 -17.67
CA VAL A 565 -31.09 -1.69 -17.68
C VAL A 565 -31.68 -2.78 -18.58
N PRO A 566 -30.92 -3.29 -19.59
CA PRO A 566 -31.37 -4.41 -20.41
C PRO A 566 -31.30 -5.74 -19.62
N ASP A 567 -32.00 -6.78 -20.09
CA ASP A 567 -31.98 -8.11 -19.47
C ASP A 567 -30.56 -8.68 -19.33
N SER A 568 -29.69 -8.37 -20.30
CA SER A 568 -28.27 -8.69 -20.26
C SER A 568 -27.51 -7.72 -21.14
N HIS A 569 -26.34 -7.26 -20.66
CA HIS A 569 -25.37 -6.51 -21.45
C HIS A 569 -23.98 -7.13 -21.30
N GLN A 570 -23.27 -7.27 -22.43
CA GLN A 570 -21.88 -7.69 -22.47
C GLN A 570 -21.01 -6.50 -22.87
N GLY A 571 -20.04 -6.16 -22.03
CA GLY A 571 -19.11 -5.06 -22.24
C GLY A 571 -19.10 -4.02 -21.12
N PRO A 572 -18.23 -3.00 -21.26
CA PRO A 572 -18.00 -1.99 -20.24
C PRO A 572 -19.16 -1.00 -20.18
N ALA A 573 -19.74 -0.83 -18.99
CA ALA A 573 -20.85 0.08 -18.79
C ALA A 573 -21.05 0.50 -17.34
N PHE A 574 -21.76 1.62 -17.17
CA PHE A 574 -22.20 2.13 -15.88
C PHE A 574 -23.63 1.68 -15.58
N TYR A 575 -23.88 1.35 -14.32
CA TYR A 575 -25.17 0.96 -13.77
C TYR A 575 -25.46 1.84 -12.56
N CYS A 576 -26.62 2.49 -12.54
CA CYS A 576 -27.01 3.42 -11.48
C CYS A 576 -28.27 2.93 -10.75
N GLY A 577 -28.24 3.01 -9.43
CA GLY A 577 -29.35 2.71 -8.54
C GLY A 577 -29.28 3.51 -7.23
N THR A 578 -30.24 3.27 -6.34
CA THR A 578 -30.36 4.00 -5.07
C THR A 578 -30.28 3.05 -3.90
N LEU A 579 -29.34 3.30 -2.98
CA LEU A 579 -29.26 2.64 -1.68
C LEU A 579 -30.05 3.44 -0.65
N LYS A 580 -30.98 2.77 0.05
CA LYS A 580 -31.80 3.38 1.10
C LYS A 580 -31.20 3.07 2.47
N ALA A 581 -30.47 4.04 3.02
CA ALA A 581 -29.76 3.91 4.30
C ALA A 581 -30.67 4.21 5.53
N GLY A 582 -31.82 4.84 5.30
CA GLY A 582 -32.67 5.36 6.37
C GLY A 582 -32.04 6.55 7.12
N PRO A 583 -32.62 6.98 8.24
CA PRO A 583 -32.29 8.28 8.86
C PRO A 583 -30.96 8.28 9.62
N SER A 584 -30.36 7.12 9.86
CA SER A 584 -29.10 6.98 10.60
C SER A 584 -28.21 5.92 9.97
N PRO A 585 -27.48 6.30 8.90
CA PRO A 585 -26.59 5.39 8.20
C PRO A 585 -25.51 4.80 9.11
N LYS A 586 -25.16 3.55 8.83
CA LYS A 586 -24.18 2.70 9.50
C LYS A 586 -23.29 2.01 8.49
N ASP A 587 -22.14 1.52 8.96
CA ASP A 587 -21.24 0.69 8.17
C ASP A 587 -21.97 -0.54 7.61
N THR A 588 -21.61 -0.92 6.39
CA THR A 588 -22.09 -2.13 5.73
C THR A 588 -21.01 -2.66 4.77
N PHE A 589 -21.26 -3.83 4.20
CA PHE A 589 -20.43 -4.39 3.13
C PHE A 589 -21.29 -4.70 1.91
N LEU A 590 -20.91 -4.18 0.75
CA LEU A 590 -21.60 -4.43 -0.51
C LEU A 590 -21.12 -5.75 -1.12
N SER A 591 -22.03 -6.70 -1.28
CA SER A 591 -21.81 -7.99 -1.93
C SER A 591 -22.17 -7.90 -3.40
N LEU A 592 -21.21 -8.24 -4.26
CA LEU A 592 -21.30 -8.16 -5.71
C LEU A 592 -21.20 -9.55 -6.37
N LEU A 593 -21.75 -10.59 -5.73
CA LEU A 593 -21.60 -11.99 -6.14
C LEU A 593 -22.09 -12.29 -7.56
N ASN A 594 -23.07 -11.54 -8.05
CA ASN A 594 -23.64 -11.70 -9.39
C ASN A 594 -22.98 -10.80 -10.45
N TRP A 595 -21.95 -10.05 -10.09
CA TRP A 595 -21.17 -9.19 -10.97
C TRP A 595 -19.80 -9.81 -11.25
N ASN A 596 -19.12 -9.37 -12.31
CA ASN A 596 -17.87 -9.98 -12.76
C ASN A 596 -16.65 -9.21 -12.29
N TYR A 597 -16.37 -8.05 -12.90
CA TYR A 597 -15.19 -7.25 -12.57
C TYR A 597 -15.45 -5.78 -12.86
N GLY A 598 -15.34 -4.96 -11.83
CA GLY A 598 -15.62 -3.54 -11.96
C GLY A 598 -15.22 -2.70 -10.75
N PHE A 599 -15.84 -1.53 -10.67
CA PHE A 599 -15.66 -0.55 -9.60
C PHE A 599 -17.02 -0.11 -9.05
N VAL A 600 -17.07 0.25 -7.77
CA VAL A 600 -18.29 0.79 -7.15
C VAL A 600 -18.04 2.20 -6.63
N PHE A 601 -19.00 3.09 -6.89
CA PHE A 601 -19.00 4.47 -6.47
C PHE A 601 -20.26 4.75 -5.64
N ILE A 602 -20.09 5.39 -4.48
CA ILE A 602 -21.19 5.81 -3.60
C ILE A 602 -21.16 7.32 -3.46
N ASN A 603 -22.23 7.99 -3.88
CA ASN A 603 -22.30 9.45 -3.93
C ASN A 603 -21.07 10.05 -4.64
N GLY A 604 -20.64 9.40 -5.74
CA GLY A 604 -19.43 9.70 -6.51
C GLY A 604 -18.07 9.34 -5.87
N ARG A 605 -18.03 8.84 -4.64
CA ARG A 605 -16.79 8.36 -3.97
C ARG A 605 -16.47 6.93 -4.41
N ASN A 606 -15.25 6.70 -4.89
CA ASN A 606 -14.81 5.39 -5.36
C ASN A 606 -14.46 4.45 -4.20
N LEU A 607 -15.25 3.39 -3.99
CA LEU A 607 -14.99 2.38 -2.96
C LEU A 607 -13.82 1.46 -3.31
N GLY A 608 -13.57 1.26 -4.61
CA GLY A 608 -12.50 0.40 -5.12
C GLY A 608 -13.01 -0.68 -6.07
N ARG A 609 -12.17 -1.69 -6.28
CA ARG A 609 -12.39 -2.76 -7.27
C ARG A 609 -13.09 -3.95 -6.62
N TYR A 610 -14.02 -4.56 -7.33
CA TYR A 610 -14.53 -5.89 -7.00
C TYR A 610 -14.18 -6.86 -8.13
N TRP A 611 -13.88 -8.11 -7.81
CA TRP A 611 -13.63 -9.12 -8.83
C TRP A 611 -14.11 -10.50 -8.36
N ASN A 612 -14.93 -11.14 -9.19
CA ASN A 612 -15.52 -12.44 -8.90
C ASN A 612 -14.50 -13.58 -8.69
N ILE A 613 -13.22 -13.41 -9.05
CA ILE A 613 -12.16 -14.38 -8.76
C ILE A 613 -11.77 -14.43 -7.28
N GLY A 614 -12.10 -13.39 -6.49
CA GLY A 614 -11.81 -13.34 -5.06
C GLY A 614 -10.32 -13.07 -4.73
N PRO A 615 -9.87 -13.31 -3.49
CA PRO A 615 -10.65 -13.92 -2.42
C PRO A 615 -11.79 -13.00 -1.93
N GLN A 616 -11.56 -11.68 -1.89
CA GLN A 616 -12.54 -10.66 -1.53
C GLN A 616 -13.81 -10.72 -2.40
N LYS A 617 -14.99 -10.83 -1.76
CA LYS A 617 -16.32 -10.81 -2.41
C LYS A 617 -17.21 -9.65 -1.99
N THR A 618 -16.78 -8.86 -1.01
CA THR A 618 -17.52 -7.70 -0.51
C THR A 618 -16.65 -6.45 -0.44
N LEU A 619 -17.22 -5.29 -0.76
CA LEU A 619 -16.59 -3.98 -0.59
C LEU A 619 -17.09 -3.32 0.70
N TYR A 620 -16.17 -2.87 1.55
CA TYR A 620 -16.53 -2.09 2.74
C TYR A 620 -17.09 -0.72 2.35
N LEU A 621 -18.23 -0.37 2.96
CA LEU A 621 -18.90 0.90 2.79
C LEU A 621 -19.03 1.60 4.17
N PRO A 622 -18.17 2.60 4.44
CA PRO A 622 -18.27 3.41 5.64
C PRO A 622 -19.62 4.13 5.75
N GLY A 623 -20.29 4.01 6.90
CA GLY A 623 -21.55 4.69 7.16
C GLY A 623 -21.44 6.21 7.12
N VAL A 624 -20.26 6.75 7.46
CA VAL A 624 -19.94 8.19 7.39
C VAL A 624 -19.91 8.75 5.96
N TRP A 625 -19.89 7.90 4.93
CA TRP A 625 -19.98 8.34 3.52
C TRP A 625 -21.39 8.28 2.96
N LEU A 626 -22.35 7.82 3.75
CA LEU A 626 -23.76 7.77 3.39
C LEU A 626 -24.48 9.02 3.89
N HIS A 627 -25.33 9.58 3.04
CA HIS A 627 -26.35 10.53 3.42
C HIS A 627 -27.50 9.81 4.14
N PRO A 628 -28.24 10.50 5.03
CA PRO A 628 -29.53 10.01 5.48
C PRO A 628 -30.45 9.73 4.29
N GLU A 629 -31.21 8.64 4.36
CA GLU A 629 -32.13 8.16 3.32
C GLU A 629 -31.44 7.69 2.04
N ASP A 630 -31.60 8.40 0.92
CA ASP A 630 -31.24 7.93 -0.41
C ASP A 630 -29.78 8.24 -0.74
N ASN A 631 -29.09 7.25 -1.30
CA ASN A 631 -27.70 7.33 -1.70
C ASN A 631 -27.52 6.81 -3.12
N GLU A 632 -26.77 7.56 -3.93
CA GLU A 632 -26.43 7.16 -5.30
C GLU A 632 -25.42 6.02 -5.27
N VAL A 633 -25.75 4.92 -5.96
CA VAL A 633 -24.81 3.81 -6.23
C VAL A 633 -24.59 3.75 -7.72
N ILE A 634 -23.36 4.04 -8.16
CA ILE A 634 -22.93 3.83 -9.54
C ILE A 634 -21.91 2.71 -9.55
N LEU A 635 -22.11 1.72 -10.41
CA LEU A 635 -21.21 0.61 -10.62
C LEU A 635 -20.71 0.64 -12.07
N PHE A 636 -19.40 0.48 -12.28
CA PHE A 636 -18.82 0.29 -13.60
C PHE A 636 -18.41 -1.17 -13.76
N GLU A 637 -19.12 -1.94 -14.58
CA GLU A 637 -18.85 -3.36 -14.86
C GLU A 637 -18.19 -3.47 -16.23
N LYS A 638 -17.14 -4.28 -16.35
CA LYS A 638 -16.33 -4.38 -17.58
C LYS A 638 -16.70 -5.55 -18.48
N MET A 639 -17.36 -6.57 -17.95
CA MET A 639 -17.53 -7.85 -18.62
C MET A 639 -19.00 -8.13 -18.93
N MET A 640 -19.82 -8.31 -17.90
CA MET A 640 -21.22 -8.75 -18.06
C MET A 640 -22.07 -8.27 -16.89
N SER A 641 -23.24 -7.71 -17.22
CA SER A 641 -24.22 -7.17 -16.27
C SER A 641 -24.60 -8.19 -15.19
N GLY A 642 -24.61 -7.75 -13.93
CA GLY A 642 -25.23 -8.46 -12.82
C GLY A 642 -26.66 -7.99 -12.55
N SER A 643 -27.33 -8.59 -11.56
CA SER A 643 -28.74 -8.31 -11.23
C SER A 643 -28.95 -7.34 -10.07
N ASP A 644 -28.19 -7.51 -8.99
CA ASP A 644 -28.41 -6.80 -7.74
C ASP A 644 -27.11 -6.67 -6.95
N ILE A 645 -27.06 -5.63 -6.11
CA ILE A 645 -26.01 -5.40 -5.12
C ILE A 645 -26.67 -5.60 -3.77
N LYS A 646 -26.20 -6.60 -3.02
CA LYS A 646 -26.70 -6.87 -1.67
C LYS A 646 -25.83 -6.17 -0.66
N SER A 647 -26.39 -5.83 0.48
CA SER A 647 -25.61 -5.39 1.63
C SER A 647 -25.59 -6.49 2.69
N THR A 648 -24.52 -6.55 3.48
CA THR A 648 -24.33 -7.50 4.57
C THR A 648 -23.63 -6.81 5.74
N ASP A 649 -23.88 -7.28 6.96
CA ASP A 649 -23.24 -6.79 8.19
C ASP A 649 -21.90 -7.46 8.47
N LYS A 650 -21.49 -8.42 7.64
CA LYS A 650 -20.19 -9.10 7.69
C LYS A 650 -19.50 -9.12 6.33
N PRO A 651 -18.16 -8.98 6.29
CA PRO A 651 -17.41 -9.11 5.05
C PRO A 651 -17.28 -10.58 4.64
N THR A 652 -17.05 -10.80 3.36
CA THR A 652 -16.56 -12.07 2.80
C THR A 652 -15.23 -11.79 2.13
N LEU A 653 -14.14 -12.19 2.80
CA LEU A 653 -12.75 -11.99 2.35
C LEU A 653 -12.12 -13.24 1.81
#